data_AF-A0A6P0Z125-F1
#
_entry.id   AF-A0A6P0Z125-F1
#
_cell.length_a   1.000
_cell.length_b   1.000
_cell.length_c   1.000
_cell.angle_alpha   90.00
_cell.angle_beta   90.00
_cell.angle_gamma   90.00
#
_symmetry.space_group_name_H-M   'P 1'
#
loop_
_entity.id
_entity.type
_entity.pdbx_description
1 polymer ?
#
loop_
_entity_poly.entity_id
_entity_poly.type
_entity_poly.pdbx_seq_one_letter_code
_entity_poly.pdbx_strand_id
1 'polypeptide(L)'
;AIFILLVFGHDLWRRICPLSFISQIPRSMGWERKRKRTAKSGKVRYELVKVDKNGWLAQNHFYLQFGLFFVGLCSRILFVNSNRLALGIFLVGTIIAALTVGFLYGGKTWCQYFCPMAPVQKVYAEPRALLNSTAHDGDRQPITQSMCRTVTPEGKELSACVACQSPCIDIDAERAYWDKITQPQQRWLYYGYVGIAVGYFVYYYLYAGNWDYYLSGAWAHEEGQLANLLKPGFYLFNTPVAIPKLVAVPFTLAAFTAGGYALGRTLENRYKAHQLRHHHPADSELVRHRVFSLCTFFIFNFFFIFAGNNFIQLLPVPLPGAFPILIATLSSLWLYRTWQRSPKTYQKEGLASRLRKQLKKLGLDLVKGLEGRSLDDLTADEVYVLAKILPDFSQEKRLQTYKEVLREAIDDGYVSPPNSRENFQQMRQELGISNEDHETILVELGQEHPELFDPTKRHSRENTLRLESYRESLLETILSAWHAHPEQAHIAELMKAFSENASHEVIEDILNDLSPEDRKMVRAIRQEYSITDEDETDALRHTEPGELWQAIADHIELRGFFGSGGDDELHQVFQQIDTDGSGYISLQELQTYIHAIDSKCTTAQVEAMLKQADTSGDNQISYEEFQAAFESMAPDNELRKYIKVGSEGNLLQVFQQIDTDGSGYISQSELQAYIQGIDSNFTATQVEAMLKQADTSGDNQVSYEEFQVVFQAIASRKS
;
A
#
# COMPACT_ATOMS: atom_id res chain seq x y z
N ALA A 1 -4.44 -20.76 -9.45
CA ALA A 1 -5.17 -19.48 -9.55
C ALA A 1 -6.18 -19.32 -8.41
N ILE A 2 -7.30 -20.06 -8.37
CA ILE A 2 -8.35 -19.88 -7.34
C ILE A 2 -7.84 -20.10 -5.91
N PHE A 3 -7.05 -21.16 -5.68
CA PHE A 3 -6.37 -21.37 -4.40
C PHE A 3 -5.51 -20.16 -4.01
N ILE A 4 -4.70 -19.65 -4.95
CA ILE A 4 -3.80 -18.52 -4.73
C ILE A 4 -4.60 -17.26 -4.36
N LEU A 5 -5.71 -17.01 -5.04
CA LEU A 5 -6.57 -15.85 -4.78
C LEU A 5 -7.16 -15.86 -3.37
N LEU A 6 -7.66 -16.99 -2.87
CA LEU A 6 -8.25 -17.07 -1.53
C LEU A 6 -7.20 -17.04 -0.42
N VAL A 7 -6.04 -17.64 -0.65
CA VAL A 7 -4.98 -17.77 0.36
C VAL A 7 -4.06 -16.55 0.38
N PHE A 8 -3.47 -16.20 -0.76
CA PHE A 8 -2.45 -15.15 -0.88
C PHE A 8 -2.97 -13.83 -1.46
N GLY A 9 -4.22 -13.81 -1.92
CA GLY A 9 -4.89 -12.58 -2.34
C GLY A 9 -4.57 -12.13 -3.75
N HIS A 10 -5.07 -10.92 -4.03
CA HIS A 10 -4.93 -10.30 -5.35
C HIS A 10 -3.52 -9.79 -5.59
N ASP A 11 -2.76 -9.45 -4.54
CA ASP A 11 -1.39 -8.96 -4.62
C ASP A 11 -0.50 -10.01 -5.31
N LEU A 12 -0.35 -11.18 -4.69
CA LEU A 12 0.46 -12.26 -5.25
C LEU A 12 -0.05 -12.68 -6.63
N TRP A 13 -1.38 -12.79 -6.80
CA TRP A 13 -1.96 -13.18 -8.08
C TRP A 13 -1.58 -12.23 -9.22
N ARG A 14 -1.64 -10.91 -8.99
CA ARG A 14 -1.30 -9.91 -10.02
C ARG A 14 0.19 -9.84 -10.32
N ARG A 15 1.06 -10.22 -9.39
CA ARG A 15 2.51 -10.37 -9.60
C ARG A 15 2.85 -11.54 -10.52
N ILE A 16 2.20 -12.68 -10.32
CA ILE A 16 2.50 -13.90 -11.09
C ILE A 16 1.66 -14.05 -12.37
N CYS A 17 0.67 -13.19 -12.58
CA CYS A 17 -0.24 -13.30 -13.72
C CYS A 17 0.47 -12.89 -15.04
N PRO A 18 0.60 -13.80 -16.02
CA PRO A 18 1.29 -13.47 -17.28
C PRO A 18 0.61 -12.34 -18.06
N LEU A 19 -0.72 -12.28 -18.05
CA LEU A 19 -1.47 -11.21 -18.73
C LEU A 19 -1.33 -9.85 -18.03
N SER A 20 -1.18 -9.85 -16.70
CA SER A 20 -0.87 -8.64 -15.94
C SER A 20 0.48 -8.08 -16.39
N PHE A 21 1.51 -8.92 -16.40
CA PHE A 21 2.85 -8.57 -16.88
C PHE A 21 2.85 -8.10 -18.35
N ILE A 22 2.25 -8.89 -19.25
CA ILE A 22 2.20 -8.56 -20.68
C ILE A 22 1.50 -7.22 -20.92
N SER A 23 0.43 -6.91 -20.17
CA SER A 23 -0.27 -5.62 -20.31
C SER A 23 0.59 -4.41 -19.92
N GLN A 24 1.68 -4.61 -19.18
CA GLN A 24 2.61 -3.54 -18.79
C GLN A 24 3.80 -3.37 -19.75
N ILE A 25 3.99 -4.26 -20.73
CA ILE A 25 5.08 -4.14 -21.72
C ILE A 25 5.02 -2.79 -22.49
N PRO A 26 3.86 -2.29 -22.94
CA PRO A 26 3.80 -0.98 -23.58
C PRO A 26 4.30 0.16 -22.70
N ARG A 27 4.06 0.08 -21.38
CA ARG A 27 4.60 1.03 -20.40
C ARG A 27 6.12 0.91 -20.29
N SER A 28 6.67 -0.29 -20.10
CA SER A 28 8.12 -0.48 -19.97
C SER A 28 8.89 -0.08 -21.23
N MET A 29 8.24 -0.14 -22.41
CA MET A 29 8.81 0.29 -23.69
C MET A 29 8.54 1.77 -24.02
N GLY A 30 7.78 2.49 -23.18
CA GLY A 30 7.40 3.89 -23.42
C GLY A 30 6.44 4.12 -24.60
N TRP A 31 5.71 3.07 -25.02
CA TRP A 31 4.80 3.07 -26.17
C TRP A 31 3.37 3.50 -25.83
N GLU A 32 3.08 3.88 -24.59
CA GLU A 32 1.72 4.25 -24.18
C GLU A 32 1.16 5.42 -25.00
N ARG A 33 -0.13 5.34 -25.32
CA ARG A 33 -0.86 6.37 -26.04
C ARG A 33 -0.95 7.63 -25.18
N LYS A 34 -0.44 8.72 -25.74
CA LYS A 34 -0.47 10.04 -25.13
C LYS A 34 -1.44 10.98 -25.86
N ARG A 35 -2.09 11.88 -25.12
CA ARG A 35 -2.93 12.95 -25.66
C ARG A 35 -2.19 14.27 -25.55
N LYS A 36 -2.10 15.00 -26.66
CA LYS A 36 -1.59 16.37 -26.67
C LYS A 36 -2.60 17.30 -26.00
N ARG A 37 -2.18 18.03 -24.97
CA ARG A 37 -2.92 19.14 -24.39
C ARG A 37 -2.07 20.41 -24.44
N THR A 38 -2.73 21.52 -24.72
CA THR A 38 -2.10 22.84 -24.65
C THR A 38 -2.56 23.47 -23.34
N ALA A 39 -1.60 23.80 -22.47
CA ALA A 39 -1.89 24.52 -21.23
C ALA A 39 -2.37 25.95 -21.54
N LYS A 40 -2.97 26.61 -20.54
CA LYS A 40 -3.34 28.04 -20.65
C LYS A 40 -2.12 28.93 -20.93
N SER A 41 -0.93 28.49 -20.54
CA SER A 41 0.37 29.11 -20.80
C SER A 41 0.88 28.97 -22.24
N GLY A 42 0.19 28.21 -23.11
CA GLY A 42 0.62 27.95 -24.48
C GLY A 42 1.65 26.81 -24.62
N LYS A 43 2.23 26.30 -23.52
CA LYS A 43 3.10 25.12 -23.53
C LYS A 43 2.31 23.86 -23.93
N VAL A 44 2.92 23.04 -24.79
CA VAL A 44 2.37 21.75 -25.24
C VAL A 44 2.84 20.64 -24.31
N ARG A 45 1.89 19.87 -23.77
CA ARG A 45 2.17 18.70 -22.93
C ARG A 45 1.50 17.43 -23.45
N TYR A 46 2.03 16.30 -23.02
CA TYR A 46 1.54 14.97 -23.36
C TYR A 46 1.09 14.26 -22.08
N GLU A 47 -0.20 13.94 -22.00
CA GLU A 47 -0.79 13.22 -20.86
C GLU A 47 -1.08 11.77 -21.27
N LEU A 48 -0.91 10.81 -20.36
CA LEU A 48 -1.35 9.43 -20.62
C LEU A 48 -2.86 9.40 -20.76
N VAL A 49 -3.35 8.66 -21.76
CA VAL A 49 -4.79 8.43 -21.92
C VAL A 49 -5.23 7.45 -20.83
N LYS A 50 -6.11 7.90 -19.92
CA LYS A 50 -6.73 7.06 -18.90
C LYS A 50 -8.19 6.81 -19.27
N VAL A 51 -8.81 5.80 -18.68
CA VAL A 51 -10.26 5.60 -18.80
C VAL A 51 -10.97 6.77 -18.12
N ASP A 52 -11.83 7.47 -18.85
CA ASP A 52 -12.62 8.56 -18.30
C ASP A 52 -13.56 8.04 -17.20
N LYS A 53 -13.49 8.65 -16.01
CA LYS A 53 -14.32 8.29 -14.85
C LYS A 53 -15.82 8.42 -15.14
N ASN A 54 -16.19 9.36 -16.01
CA ASN A 54 -17.58 9.57 -16.42
C ASN A 54 -17.97 8.78 -17.68
N GLY A 55 -17.02 8.07 -18.29
CA GLY A 55 -17.25 7.29 -19.50
C GLY A 55 -18.02 5.99 -19.25
N TRP A 56 -18.62 5.45 -20.33
CA TRP A 56 -19.37 4.20 -20.27
C TRP A 56 -18.54 3.04 -19.72
N LEU A 57 -17.26 2.95 -20.12
CA LEU A 57 -16.36 1.88 -19.68
C LEU A 57 -16.15 1.92 -18.16
N ALA A 58 -15.87 3.09 -17.59
CA ALA A 58 -15.69 3.22 -16.14
C ALA A 58 -16.94 2.80 -15.38
N GLN A 59 -18.11 3.15 -15.89
CA GLN A 59 -19.39 2.83 -15.25
C GLN A 59 -19.86 1.40 -15.47
N ASN A 60 -19.42 0.69 -16.52
CA ASN A 60 -20.02 -0.61 -16.91
C ASN A 60 -19.00 -1.76 -17.03
N HIS A 61 -17.75 -1.55 -16.64
CA HIS A 61 -16.69 -2.55 -16.78
C HIS A 61 -16.97 -3.90 -16.12
N PHE A 62 -17.72 -3.96 -15.01
CA PHE A 62 -18.09 -5.25 -14.41
C PHE A 62 -18.96 -6.10 -15.35
N TYR A 63 -19.88 -5.48 -16.10
CA TYR A 63 -20.67 -6.18 -17.10
C TYR A 63 -19.82 -6.61 -18.29
N LEU A 64 -18.88 -5.75 -18.74
CA LEU A 64 -17.94 -6.10 -19.80
C LEU A 64 -17.07 -7.30 -19.40
N GLN A 65 -16.44 -7.26 -18.23
CA GLN A 65 -15.59 -8.33 -17.71
C GLN A 65 -16.37 -9.64 -17.55
N PHE A 66 -17.58 -9.57 -16.99
CA PHE A 66 -18.45 -10.75 -16.87
C PHE A 66 -18.88 -11.28 -18.24
N GLY A 67 -19.19 -10.41 -19.19
CA GLY A 67 -19.52 -10.79 -20.58
C GLY A 67 -18.35 -11.46 -21.29
N LEU A 68 -17.14 -10.90 -21.18
CA LEU A 68 -15.92 -11.51 -21.71
C LEU A 68 -15.62 -12.85 -21.05
N PHE A 69 -15.84 -12.97 -19.74
CA PHE A 69 -15.73 -14.24 -19.03
C PHE A 69 -16.73 -15.28 -19.54
N PHE A 70 -18.01 -14.90 -19.69
CA PHE A 70 -19.07 -15.75 -20.23
C PHE A 70 -18.74 -16.24 -21.65
N VAL A 71 -18.36 -15.33 -22.54
CA VAL A 71 -17.97 -15.65 -23.93
C VAL A 71 -16.73 -16.53 -23.93
N GLY A 72 -15.76 -16.27 -23.05
CA GLY A 72 -14.58 -17.10 -22.86
C GLY A 72 -14.94 -18.53 -22.46
N LEU A 73 -15.85 -18.73 -21.50
CA LEU A 73 -16.30 -20.07 -21.08
C LEU A 73 -17.04 -20.80 -22.20
N CYS A 74 -17.94 -20.11 -22.92
CA CYS A 74 -18.63 -20.68 -24.08
C CYS A 74 -17.62 -21.14 -25.13
N SER A 75 -16.67 -20.27 -25.49
CA SER A 75 -15.63 -20.56 -26.46
C SER A 75 -14.75 -21.73 -26.03
N ARG A 76 -14.45 -21.83 -24.73
CA ARG A 76 -13.70 -22.96 -24.16
C ARG A 76 -14.39 -24.29 -24.40
N ILE A 77 -15.67 -24.39 -24.04
CA ILE A 77 -16.45 -25.62 -24.18
C ILE A 77 -16.67 -25.98 -25.66
N LEU A 78 -16.94 -24.98 -26.50
CA LEU A 78 -17.36 -25.19 -27.88
C LEU A 78 -16.20 -25.39 -28.86
N PHE A 79 -15.10 -24.66 -28.71
CA PHE A 79 -14.07 -24.56 -29.75
C PHE A 79 -12.65 -24.85 -29.29
N VAL A 80 -12.31 -24.57 -28.03
CA VAL A 80 -10.91 -24.47 -27.60
C VAL A 80 -10.42 -25.72 -26.85
N ASN A 81 -11.23 -26.31 -25.95
CA ASN A 81 -10.74 -27.30 -25.00
C ASN A 81 -10.13 -28.56 -25.64
N SER A 82 -10.60 -29.03 -26.82
CA SER A 82 -10.03 -30.20 -27.49
C SER A 82 -9.28 -29.90 -28.79
N ASN A 83 -9.12 -28.62 -29.14
CA ASN A 83 -8.40 -28.20 -30.34
C ASN A 83 -7.19 -27.33 -30.00
N ARG A 84 -6.00 -27.90 -30.22
CA ARG A 84 -4.70 -27.26 -29.92
C ARG A 84 -4.47 -25.97 -30.70
N LEU A 85 -4.87 -25.92 -31.98
CA LEU A 85 -4.74 -24.73 -32.82
C LEU A 85 -5.68 -23.62 -32.32
N ALA A 86 -6.93 -23.96 -32.02
CA ALA A 86 -7.90 -23.01 -31.47
C ALA A 86 -7.42 -22.45 -30.11
N LEU A 87 -6.84 -23.29 -29.25
CA LEU A 87 -6.21 -22.85 -28.00
C LEU A 87 -5.05 -21.88 -28.26
N GLY A 88 -4.15 -22.18 -29.19
CA GLY A 88 -3.05 -21.28 -29.56
C GLY A 88 -3.55 -19.92 -30.03
N ILE A 89 -4.53 -19.90 -30.95
CA ILE A 89 -5.14 -18.66 -31.46
C ILE A 89 -5.82 -17.88 -30.33
N PHE A 90 -6.56 -18.56 -29.45
CA PHE A 90 -7.24 -17.93 -28.32
C PHE A 90 -6.25 -17.27 -27.34
N LEU A 91 -5.15 -17.96 -27.03
CA LEU A 91 -4.10 -17.41 -26.15
C LEU A 91 -3.39 -16.22 -26.79
N VAL A 92 -2.97 -16.33 -28.05
CA VAL A 92 -2.33 -15.23 -28.79
C VAL A 92 -3.27 -14.03 -28.91
N GLY A 93 -4.54 -14.24 -29.24
CA GLY A 93 -5.54 -13.18 -29.28
C GLY A 93 -5.72 -12.48 -27.94
N THR A 94 -5.71 -13.23 -26.83
CA THR A 94 -5.80 -12.65 -25.48
C THR A 94 -4.55 -11.84 -25.13
N ILE A 95 -3.36 -12.32 -25.51
CA ILE A 95 -2.08 -11.60 -25.35
C ILE A 95 -2.09 -10.28 -26.13
N ILE A 96 -2.51 -10.32 -27.41
CA ILE A 96 -2.62 -9.12 -28.25
C ILE A 96 -3.62 -8.13 -27.65
N ALA A 97 -4.76 -8.61 -27.14
CA ALA A 97 -5.74 -7.75 -26.49
C ALA A 97 -5.17 -7.06 -25.24
N ALA A 98 -4.43 -7.80 -24.40
CA ALA A 98 -3.78 -7.25 -23.22
C ALA A 98 -2.73 -6.18 -23.58
N LEU A 99 -1.89 -6.45 -24.59
CA LEU A 99 -0.92 -5.47 -25.12
C LEU A 99 -1.62 -4.24 -25.70
N THR A 100 -2.68 -4.44 -26.46
CA THR A 100 -3.44 -3.35 -27.09
C THR A 100 -4.07 -2.45 -26.02
N VAL A 101 -4.64 -3.02 -24.96
CA VAL A 101 -5.21 -2.23 -23.87
C VAL A 101 -4.11 -1.46 -23.12
N GLY A 102 -2.97 -2.08 -22.84
CA GLY A 102 -1.81 -1.40 -22.23
C GLY A 102 -1.22 -0.29 -23.11
N PHE A 103 -1.29 -0.44 -24.43
CA PHE A 103 -0.92 0.62 -25.37
C PHE A 103 -1.95 1.77 -25.36
N LEU A 104 -3.25 1.44 -25.40
CA LEU A 104 -4.32 2.43 -25.52
C LEU A 104 -4.56 3.25 -24.25
N TYR A 105 -4.34 2.65 -23.08
CA TYR A 105 -4.64 3.24 -21.78
C TYR A 105 -3.50 3.03 -20.80
N GLY A 106 -3.16 4.09 -20.06
CA GLY A 106 -2.12 4.04 -19.04
C GLY A 106 -2.49 3.22 -17.80
N GLY A 107 -1.48 2.82 -17.04
CA GLY A 107 -1.62 2.09 -15.77
C GLY A 107 -2.10 0.64 -15.95
N LYS A 108 -2.78 0.09 -14.95
CA LYS A 108 -3.26 -1.31 -14.96
C LYS A 108 -4.67 -1.47 -15.54
N THR A 109 -4.96 -0.72 -16.60
CA THR A 109 -6.32 -0.66 -17.18
C THR A 109 -6.83 -2.03 -17.65
N TRP A 110 -5.96 -2.91 -18.15
CA TRP A 110 -6.35 -4.29 -18.51
C TRP A 110 -6.97 -5.04 -17.34
N CYS A 111 -6.24 -5.15 -16.22
CA CYS A 111 -6.69 -5.86 -15.03
C CYS A 111 -7.94 -5.22 -14.41
N GLN A 112 -8.06 -3.90 -14.48
CA GLN A 112 -9.15 -3.16 -13.83
C GLN A 112 -10.45 -3.11 -14.64
N TYR A 113 -10.38 -3.04 -15.98
CA TYR A 113 -11.57 -2.80 -16.81
C TYR A 113 -11.90 -3.91 -17.83
N PHE A 114 -10.92 -4.72 -18.24
CA PHE A 114 -11.10 -5.66 -19.37
C PHE A 114 -10.88 -7.13 -19.03
N CYS A 115 -10.05 -7.43 -18.04
CA CYS A 115 -9.61 -8.79 -17.76
C CYS A 115 -10.81 -9.74 -17.49
N PRO A 116 -10.99 -10.81 -18.28
CA PRO A 116 -12.08 -11.77 -18.08
C PRO A 116 -11.91 -12.58 -16.78
N MET A 117 -10.72 -12.58 -16.18
CA MET A 117 -10.47 -13.23 -14.88
C MET A 117 -10.83 -12.31 -13.69
N ALA A 118 -11.14 -11.03 -13.92
CA ALA A 118 -11.47 -10.08 -12.86
C ALA A 118 -12.69 -10.51 -12.02
N PRO A 119 -13.80 -11.08 -12.56
CA PRO A 119 -14.89 -11.59 -11.75
C PRO A 119 -14.45 -12.67 -10.77
N VAL A 120 -13.54 -13.56 -11.21
CA VAL A 120 -12.97 -14.62 -10.38
C VAL A 120 -12.07 -14.04 -9.29
N GLN A 121 -11.22 -13.07 -9.65
CA GLN A 121 -10.37 -12.36 -8.69
C GLN A 121 -11.22 -11.71 -7.60
N LYS A 122 -12.29 -11.01 -7.97
CA LYS A 122 -13.16 -10.32 -7.01
C LYS A 122 -13.82 -11.29 -6.04
N VAL A 123 -14.46 -12.35 -6.54
CA VAL A 123 -15.18 -13.30 -5.68
C VAL A 123 -14.27 -13.98 -4.68
N TYR A 124 -13.03 -14.33 -5.05
CA TYR A 124 -12.14 -15.09 -4.17
C TYR A 124 -11.13 -14.26 -3.37
N ALA A 125 -10.81 -13.03 -3.78
CA ALA A 125 -9.81 -12.21 -3.08
C ALA A 125 -10.40 -11.07 -2.23
N GLU A 126 -11.67 -10.69 -2.43
CA GLU A 126 -12.32 -9.64 -1.64
C GLU A 126 -13.09 -10.22 -0.43
N PRO A 127 -13.21 -9.49 0.70
CA PRO A 127 -12.56 -8.21 0.98
C PRO A 127 -11.05 -8.34 1.21
N ARG A 128 -10.61 -9.48 1.76
CA ARG A 128 -9.21 -9.84 2.00
C ARG A 128 -9.02 -11.34 1.90
N ALA A 129 -7.85 -11.77 1.42
CA ALA A 129 -7.42 -13.16 1.50
C ALA A 129 -6.79 -13.49 2.86
N LEU A 130 -6.52 -14.77 3.12
CA LEU A 130 -5.98 -15.24 4.40
C LEU A 130 -4.63 -14.62 4.77
N LEU A 131 -3.73 -14.44 3.80
CA LEU A 131 -2.36 -13.94 3.99
C LEU A 131 -2.11 -12.64 3.22
N ASN A 132 -3.17 -11.87 2.93
CA ASN A 132 -3.05 -10.60 2.21
C ASN A 132 -2.45 -9.51 3.11
N SER A 133 -1.65 -8.62 2.53
CA SER A 133 -1.23 -7.38 3.20
C SER A 133 -2.43 -6.48 3.51
N THR A 134 -2.27 -5.59 4.47
CA THR A 134 -3.26 -4.58 4.87
C THR A 134 -2.77 -3.19 4.45
N ALA A 135 -3.68 -2.35 3.94
CA ALA A 135 -3.33 -1.03 3.41
C ALA A 135 -3.39 0.07 4.47
N HIS A 136 -3.93 -0.23 5.65
CA HIS A 136 -4.28 0.72 6.69
C HIS A 136 -3.57 0.40 8.02
N ASP A 137 -2.77 -0.66 8.08
CA ASP A 137 -1.89 -0.97 9.21
C ASP A 137 -0.47 -0.43 8.91
N GLY A 138 0.09 0.34 9.84
CA GLY A 138 1.41 0.97 9.74
C GLY A 138 1.39 2.44 9.31
N ASP A 139 2.50 3.13 9.56
CA ASP A 139 2.74 4.50 9.09
C ASP A 139 2.88 4.50 7.54
N ARG A 140 2.28 5.51 6.89
CA ARG A 140 2.22 5.78 5.43
C ARG A 140 2.94 4.72 4.57
N GLN A 141 2.28 3.62 4.23
CA GLN A 141 2.85 2.60 3.32
C GLN A 141 3.05 3.23 1.93
N PRO A 142 4.30 3.56 1.52
CA PRO A 142 4.53 4.24 0.23
C PRO A 142 4.34 3.25 -0.93
N ILE A 143 4.32 1.96 -0.61
CA ILE A 143 4.25 0.87 -1.57
C ILE A 143 2.82 0.34 -1.64
N THR A 144 2.28 0.30 -2.86
CA THR A 144 0.95 -0.25 -3.13
C THR A 144 0.86 -1.74 -2.77
N GLN A 145 -0.34 -2.23 -2.44
CA GLN A 145 -0.62 -3.66 -2.22
C GLN A 145 -0.42 -4.54 -3.48
N SER A 146 0.15 -4.03 -4.56
CA SER A 146 0.32 -4.77 -5.81
C SER A 146 1.48 -4.24 -6.65
N MET A 147 1.54 -4.64 -7.92
CA MET A 147 2.57 -4.27 -8.91
C MET A 147 2.59 -2.81 -9.41
N CYS A 148 1.92 -1.84 -8.77
CA CYS A 148 2.07 -0.43 -9.17
C CYS A 148 3.33 0.13 -8.50
N ARG A 149 4.49 -0.42 -8.86
CA ARG A 149 5.77 -0.17 -8.21
C ARG A 149 6.84 0.10 -9.27
N THR A 150 7.78 0.98 -8.93
CA THR A 150 9.01 1.23 -9.68
C THR A 150 10.17 1.15 -8.71
N VAL A 151 11.39 1.01 -9.23
CA VAL A 151 12.61 0.92 -8.42
C VAL A 151 13.51 2.07 -8.84
N THR A 152 14.00 2.83 -7.86
CA THR A 152 14.96 3.91 -8.09
C THR A 152 16.32 3.33 -8.47
N PRO A 153 17.25 4.13 -9.05
CA PRO A 153 18.61 3.69 -9.31
C PRO A 153 19.33 3.12 -8.08
N GLU A 154 19.00 3.61 -6.88
CA GLU A 154 19.54 3.15 -5.58
C GLU A 154 18.87 1.87 -5.04
N GLY A 155 17.89 1.31 -5.76
CA GLY A 155 17.22 0.07 -5.38
C GLY A 155 16.00 0.25 -4.47
N LYS A 156 15.55 1.48 -4.20
CA LYS A 156 14.37 1.76 -3.37
C LYS A 156 13.08 1.55 -4.15
N GLU A 157 12.11 0.82 -3.58
CA GLU A 157 10.79 0.65 -4.21
C GLU A 157 9.89 1.88 -3.96
N LEU A 158 9.34 2.46 -5.03
CA LEU A 158 8.37 3.56 -4.98
C LEU A 158 7.04 3.18 -5.66
N SER A 159 5.95 3.88 -5.35
CA SER A 159 4.70 3.68 -6.09
C SER A 159 4.78 4.26 -7.49
N ALA A 160 4.43 3.46 -8.48
CA ALA A 160 4.31 3.90 -9.87
C ALA A 160 2.83 4.11 -10.26
N CYS A 161 2.03 4.57 -9.29
CA CYS A 161 0.59 4.79 -9.44
C CYS A 161 0.31 5.97 -10.37
N VAL A 162 -0.55 5.76 -11.36
CA VAL A 162 -1.02 6.83 -12.26
C VAL A 162 -2.48 7.23 -12.01
N ALA A 163 -3.07 6.81 -10.88
CA ALA A 163 -4.47 7.05 -10.53
C ALA A 163 -5.48 6.64 -11.63
N CYS A 164 -5.26 5.49 -12.29
CA CYS A 164 -6.08 5.00 -13.41
C CYS A 164 -7.50 4.54 -13.02
N GLN A 165 -7.76 4.32 -11.73
CA GLN A 165 -9.06 3.94 -11.18
C GLN A 165 -9.13 4.44 -9.73
N SER A 166 -10.32 4.81 -9.25
CA SER A 166 -10.57 5.11 -7.84
C SER A 166 -12.01 4.68 -7.46
N PRO A 167 -12.23 3.95 -6.37
CA PRO A 167 -11.21 3.31 -5.54
C PRO A 167 -10.56 2.12 -6.28
N CYS A 168 -9.28 1.90 -6.02
CA CYS A 168 -8.42 0.92 -6.69
C CYS A 168 -8.04 -0.22 -5.74
N ILE A 169 -8.34 -1.46 -6.16
CA ILE A 169 -8.01 -2.67 -5.38
C ILE A 169 -6.50 -2.83 -5.14
N ASP A 170 -5.67 -2.31 -6.05
CA ASP A 170 -4.21 -2.38 -5.97
C ASP A 170 -3.62 -1.49 -4.86
N ILE A 171 -4.39 -0.51 -4.37
CA ILE A 171 -3.98 0.44 -3.33
C ILE A 171 -4.59 0.04 -1.99
N ASP A 172 -5.92 -0.15 -1.98
CA ASP A 172 -6.63 -0.63 -0.80
C ASP A 172 -7.79 -1.52 -1.23
N ALA A 173 -7.57 -2.84 -1.15
CA ALA A 173 -8.56 -3.83 -1.55
C ALA A 173 -9.82 -3.80 -0.70
N GLU A 174 -9.70 -3.54 0.60
CA GLU A 174 -10.85 -3.55 1.50
C GLU A 174 -11.68 -2.27 1.33
N ARG A 175 -11.06 -1.11 1.15
CA ARG A 175 -11.75 0.12 0.74
C ARG A 175 -12.52 -0.08 -0.55
N ALA A 176 -11.84 -0.60 -1.59
CA ALA A 176 -12.43 -0.81 -2.90
C ALA A 176 -13.62 -1.78 -2.86
N TYR A 177 -13.62 -2.71 -1.91
CA TYR A 177 -14.73 -3.62 -1.65
C TYR A 177 -15.90 -2.90 -0.97
N TRP A 178 -15.67 -2.23 0.17
CA TRP A 178 -16.73 -1.58 0.94
C TRP A 178 -17.40 -0.45 0.14
N ASP A 179 -16.64 0.39 -0.56
CA ASP A 179 -17.18 1.48 -1.40
C ASP A 179 -18.11 0.99 -2.52
N LYS A 180 -17.92 -0.26 -2.98
CA LYS A 180 -18.67 -0.84 -4.11
C LYS A 180 -19.69 -1.88 -3.69
N ILE A 181 -19.74 -2.28 -2.41
CA ILE A 181 -20.57 -3.39 -1.96
C ILE A 181 -22.05 -3.16 -2.23
N THR A 182 -22.51 -1.92 -2.09
CA THR A 182 -23.93 -1.55 -2.28
C THR A 182 -24.34 -1.47 -3.75
N GLN A 183 -23.40 -1.48 -4.68
CA GLN A 183 -23.66 -1.28 -6.11
C GLN A 183 -24.37 -2.49 -6.75
N PRO A 184 -25.33 -2.28 -7.66
CA PRO A 184 -26.08 -3.35 -8.29
C PRO A 184 -25.20 -4.26 -9.17
N GLN A 185 -24.12 -3.71 -9.71
CA GLN A 185 -23.18 -4.42 -10.58
C GLN A 185 -22.35 -5.44 -9.80
N GLN A 186 -21.91 -5.08 -8.59
CA GLN A 186 -21.20 -5.99 -7.69
C GLN A 186 -22.11 -7.15 -7.27
N ARG A 187 -23.39 -6.87 -6.99
CA ARG A 187 -24.41 -7.89 -6.72
C ARG A 187 -24.63 -8.83 -7.90
N TRP A 188 -24.71 -8.30 -9.11
CA TRP A 188 -24.79 -9.11 -10.33
C TRP A 188 -23.57 -10.02 -10.48
N LEU A 189 -22.36 -9.47 -10.30
CA LEU A 189 -21.11 -10.20 -10.44
C LEU A 189 -21.03 -11.38 -9.49
N TYR A 190 -21.25 -11.19 -8.19
CA TYR A 190 -21.12 -12.27 -7.19
C TYR A 190 -22.13 -13.39 -7.42
N TYR A 191 -23.42 -13.05 -7.50
CA TYR A 191 -24.47 -14.07 -7.61
C TYR A 191 -24.50 -14.72 -9.00
N GLY A 192 -24.26 -13.92 -10.04
CA GLY A 192 -24.11 -14.42 -11.40
C GLY A 192 -22.90 -15.34 -11.54
N TYR A 193 -21.78 -15.04 -10.85
CA TYR A 193 -20.59 -15.89 -10.88
C TYR A 193 -20.82 -17.24 -10.20
N VAL A 194 -21.49 -17.28 -9.04
CA VAL A 194 -21.87 -18.56 -8.41
C VAL A 194 -22.68 -19.40 -9.40
N GLY A 195 -23.69 -18.79 -10.04
CA GLY A 195 -24.51 -19.43 -11.05
C GLY A 195 -23.69 -19.98 -12.22
N ILE A 196 -22.92 -19.13 -12.90
CA ILE A 196 -22.17 -19.53 -14.09
C ILE A 196 -21.13 -20.61 -13.77
N ALA A 197 -20.49 -20.56 -12.60
CA ALA A 197 -19.51 -21.55 -12.20
C ALA A 197 -20.18 -22.91 -11.93
N VAL A 198 -21.34 -22.96 -11.25
CA VAL A 198 -22.13 -24.19 -11.13
C VAL A 198 -22.57 -24.70 -12.51
N GLY A 199 -23.11 -23.81 -13.34
CA GLY A 199 -23.54 -24.14 -14.70
C GLY A 199 -22.43 -24.70 -15.58
N TYR A 200 -21.20 -24.22 -15.41
CA TYR A 200 -20.03 -24.73 -16.14
C TYR A 200 -19.78 -26.21 -15.89
N PHE A 201 -19.78 -26.66 -14.63
CA PHE A 201 -19.57 -28.07 -14.31
C PHE A 201 -20.80 -28.92 -14.61
N VAL A 202 -21.99 -28.42 -14.27
CA VAL A 202 -23.26 -29.13 -14.52
C VAL A 202 -23.49 -29.34 -16.02
N TYR A 203 -23.03 -28.45 -16.89
CA TYR A 203 -23.14 -28.64 -18.33
C TYR A 203 -22.52 -29.96 -18.81
N TYR A 204 -21.38 -30.37 -18.26
CA TYR A 204 -20.74 -31.63 -18.66
C TYR A 204 -21.61 -32.84 -18.30
N TYR A 205 -22.29 -32.80 -17.15
CA TYR A 205 -23.28 -33.81 -16.78
C TYR A 205 -24.49 -33.77 -17.72
N LEU A 206 -25.02 -32.58 -18.04
CA LEU A 206 -26.13 -32.44 -18.98
C LEU A 206 -25.77 -32.88 -20.40
N TYR A 207 -24.51 -32.79 -20.79
CA TYR A 207 -24.00 -33.23 -22.09
C TYR A 207 -23.75 -34.74 -22.15
N ALA A 208 -23.31 -35.39 -21.07
CA ALA A 208 -22.97 -36.82 -21.09
C ALA A 208 -24.01 -37.72 -20.41
N GLY A 209 -24.91 -37.17 -19.60
CA GLY A 209 -25.84 -37.91 -18.74
C GLY A 209 -25.20 -38.51 -17.48
N ASN A 210 -23.89 -38.33 -17.27
CA ASN A 210 -23.13 -38.84 -16.13
C ASN A 210 -21.92 -37.93 -15.82
N TRP A 211 -21.25 -38.20 -14.70
CA TRP A 211 -20.04 -37.47 -14.29
C TRP A 211 -18.75 -38.04 -14.87
N ASP A 212 -18.76 -39.26 -15.40
CA ASP A 212 -17.58 -39.96 -15.90
C ASP A 212 -16.94 -39.20 -17.06
N TYR A 213 -17.74 -38.57 -17.92
CA TYR A 213 -17.21 -37.74 -19.02
C TYR A 213 -16.33 -36.57 -18.52
N TYR A 214 -16.74 -35.91 -17.43
CA TYR A 214 -15.95 -34.82 -16.84
C TYR A 214 -14.76 -35.38 -16.05
N LEU A 215 -15.00 -36.38 -15.20
CA LEU A 215 -14.02 -36.94 -14.28
C LEU A 215 -12.95 -37.81 -14.95
N SER A 216 -13.20 -38.30 -16.16
CA SER A 216 -12.17 -38.95 -16.98
C SER A 216 -11.25 -37.96 -17.71
N GLY A 217 -11.67 -36.69 -17.86
CA GLY A 217 -10.95 -35.72 -18.70
C GLY A 217 -11.16 -35.90 -20.21
N ALA A 218 -12.09 -36.75 -20.64
CA ALA A 218 -12.37 -37.02 -22.05
C ALA A 218 -12.72 -35.74 -22.85
N TRP A 219 -13.34 -34.76 -22.19
CA TRP A 219 -13.69 -33.46 -22.77
C TRP A 219 -12.51 -32.66 -23.34
N ALA A 220 -11.28 -32.91 -22.89
CA ALA A 220 -10.09 -32.23 -23.40
C ALA A 220 -9.52 -32.87 -24.67
N HIS A 221 -10.03 -34.03 -25.08
CA HIS A 221 -9.50 -34.82 -26.19
C HIS A 221 -10.59 -35.27 -27.17
N GLU A 222 -11.77 -34.63 -27.13
CA GLU A 222 -12.90 -34.96 -28.00
C GLU A 222 -12.54 -34.68 -29.48
N GLU A 223 -12.48 -35.75 -30.28
CA GLU A 223 -12.25 -35.66 -31.72
C GLU A 223 -13.43 -35.00 -32.44
N GLY A 224 -13.13 -34.20 -33.47
CA GLY A 224 -14.18 -33.60 -34.31
C GLY A 224 -15.08 -32.61 -33.58
N GLN A 225 -14.57 -31.89 -32.57
CA GLN A 225 -15.33 -30.91 -31.75
C GLN A 225 -16.20 -29.96 -32.60
N LEU A 226 -15.66 -29.47 -33.73
CA LEU A 226 -16.39 -28.59 -34.67
C LEU A 226 -17.57 -29.30 -35.34
N ALA A 227 -17.41 -30.57 -35.70
CA ALA A 227 -18.50 -31.37 -36.28
C ALA A 227 -19.59 -31.69 -35.25
N ASN A 228 -19.25 -31.69 -33.95
CA ASN A 228 -20.20 -31.94 -32.87
C ASN A 228 -21.00 -30.69 -32.46
N LEU A 229 -20.72 -29.50 -33.01
CA LEU A 229 -21.41 -28.25 -32.65
C LEU A 229 -22.91 -28.27 -32.95
N LEU A 230 -23.30 -28.93 -34.05
CA LEU A 230 -24.69 -29.04 -34.50
C LEU A 230 -25.39 -30.30 -33.97
N LYS A 231 -24.65 -31.21 -33.32
CA LYS A 231 -25.20 -32.40 -32.68
C LYS A 231 -25.96 -32.02 -31.40
N PRO A 232 -26.84 -32.90 -30.89
CA PRO A 232 -27.51 -32.73 -29.61
C PRO A 232 -26.53 -32.34 -28.50
N GLY A 233 -26.83 -31.22 -27.83
CA GLY A 233 -26.02 -30.65 -26.76
C GLY A 233 -26.49 -31.06 -25.35
N PHE A 234 -27.59 -31.80 -25.25
CA PHE A 234 -28.16 -32.31 -24.01
C PHE A 234 -28.55 -33.77 -24.14
N TYR A 235 -28.24 -34.54 -23.11
CA TYR A 235 -28.59 -35.95 -22.95
C TYR A 235 -29.24 -36.12 -21.58
N LEU A 236 -30.56 -35.98 -21.53
CA LEU A 236 -31.34 -36.09 -20.30
C LEU A 236 -31.93 -37.50 -20.22
N PHE A 237 -31.70 -38.20 -19.11
CA PHE A 237 -32.20 -39.58 -18.92
C PHE A 237 -31.84 -40.52 -20.08
N ASN A 238 -30.61 -40.41 -20.61
CA ASN A 238 -30.12 -41.14 -21.79
C ASN A 238 -30.90 -40.87 -23.10
N THR A 239 -31.68 -39.79 -23.17
CA THR A 239 -32.35 -39.35 -24.39
C THR A 239 -31.75 -38.05 -24.92
N PRO A 240 -31.36 -37.98 -26.21
CA PRO A 240 -30.82 -36.76 -26.80
C PRO A 240 -31.94 -35.74 -26.99
N VAL A 241 -31.74 -34.52 -26.52
CA VAL A 241 -32.65 -33.40 -26.79
C VAL A 241 -32.17 -32.68 -28.05
N ALA A 242 -33.08 -32.36 -28.97
CA ALA A 242 -32.80 -31.74 -30.26
C ALA A 242 -32.39 -30.25 -30.18
N ILE A 243 -31.56 -29.88 -29.20
CA ILE A 243 -30.95 -28.56 -29.08
C ILE A 243 -29.46 -28.70 -29.41
N PRO A 244 -28.95 -28.03 -30.45
CA PRO A 244 -27.53 -28.09 -30.82
C PRO A 244 -26.60 -27.71 -29.67
N LYS A 245 -25.41 -28.33 -29.58
CA LYS A 245 -24.35 -27.99 -28.62
C LYS A 245 -24.04 -26.49 -28.61
N LEU A 246 -24.01 -25.86 -29.79
CA LEU A 246 -23.80 -24.43 -29.99
C LEU A 246 -24.80 -23.54 -29.23
N VAL A 247 -26.05 -23.99 -29.04
CA VAL A 247 -27.10 -23.27 -28.30
C VAL A 247 -27.18 -23.76 -26.85
N ALA A 248 -27.00 -25.06 -26.63
CA ALA A 248 -27.09 -25.69 -25.31
C ALA A 248 -26.08 -25.10 -24.31
N VAL A 249 -24.84 -24.85 -24.73
CA VAL A 249 -23.79 -24.27 -23.88
C VAL A 249 -24.16 -22.87 -23.36
N PRO A 250 -24.34 -21.84 -24.22
CA PRO A 250 -24.67 -20.50 -23.75
C PRO A 250 -26.01 -20.48 -23.00
N PHE A 251 -27.00 -21.29 -23.42
CA PHE A 251 -28.27 -21.40 -22.71
C PHE A 251 -28.08 -21.91 -21.28
N THR A 252 -27.31 -22.98 -21.08
CA THR A 252 -27.04 -23.53 -19.75
C THR A 252 -26.35 -22.51 -18.88
N LEU A 253 -25.25 -21.91 -19.37
CA LEU A 253 -24.50 -20.92 -18.60
C LEU A 253 -25.37 -19.70 -18.25
N ALA A 254 -26.21 -19.22 -19.18
CA ALA A 254 -27.09 -18.08 -18.94
C ALA A 254 -28.21 -18.42 -17.95
N ALA A 255 -28.84 -19.59 -18.08
CA ALA A 255 -29.89 -20.05 -17.18
C ALA A 255 -29.38 -20.20 -15.74
N PHE A 256 -28.21 -20.82 -15.57
CA PHE A 256 -27.59 -20.94 -14.25
C PHE A 256 -27.11 -19.59 -13.69
N THR A 257 -26.60 -18.68 -14.53
CA THR A 257 -26.26 -17.31 -14.12
C THR A 257 -27.50 -16.58 -13.59
N ALA A 258 -28.61 -16.62 -14.34
CA ALA A 258 -29.87 -16.00 -13.94
C ALA A 258 -30.45 -16.64 -12.66
N GLY A 259 -30.37 -17.97 -12.55
CA GLY A 259 -30.78 -18.72 -11.37
C GLY A 259 -29.96 -18.36 -10.13
N GLY A 260 -28.63 -18.29 -10.27
CA GLY A 260 -27.73 -17.83 -9.22
C GLY A 260 -28.04 -16.41 -8.75
N TYR A 261 -28.27 -15.50 -9.69
CA TYR A 261 -28.68 -14.12 -9.38
C TYR A 261 -30.03 -14.04 -8.65
N ALA A 262 -31.03 -14.78 -9.12
CA ALA A 262 -32.35 -14.83 -8.49
C ALA A 262 -32.29 -15.44 -7.08
N LEU A 263 -31.52 -16.52 -6.90
CA LEU A 263 -31.31 -17.17 -5.61
C LEU A 263 -30.60 -16.24 -4.63
N GLY A 264 -29.48 -15.64 -5.03
CA GLY A 264 -28.71 -14.71 -4.19
C GLY A 264 -29.55 -13.52 -3.71
N ARG A 265 -30.32 -12.91 -4.62
CA ARG A 265 -31.25 -11.81 -4.27
C ARG A 265 -32.35 -12.28 -3.31
N THR A 266 -32.87 -13.49 -3.48
CA THR A 266 -33.88 -14.05 -2.59
C THR A 266 -33.31 -14.31 -1.20
N LEU A 267 -32.09 -14.83 -1.11
CA LEU A 267 -31.38 -15.04 0.17
C LEU A 267 -31.10 -13.71 0.88
N GLU A 268 -30.61 -12.70 0.16
CA GLU A 268 -30.38 -11.35 0.69
C GLU A 268 -31.67 -10.75 1.27
N ASN A 269 -32.77 -10.80 0.51
CA ASN A 269 -34.07 -10.26 0.95
C ASN A 269 -34.63 -11.01 2.16
N ARG A 270 -34.53 -12.35 2.19
CA ARG A 270 -34.96 -13.16 3.33
C ARG A 270 -34.13 -12.88 4.57
N TYR A 271 -32.82 -12.75 4.41
CA TYR A 271 -31.93 -12.46 5.53
C TYR A 271 -32.20 -11.06 6.11
N LYS A 272 -32.40 -10.06 5.24
CA LYS A 272 -32.82 -8.71 5.65
C LYS A 272 -34.16 -8.72 6.39
N ALA A 273 -35.16 -9.45 5.87
CA ALA A 273 -36.46 -9.59 6.51
C ALA A 273 -36.36 -10.28 7.88
N HIS A 274 -35.48 -11.27 8.01
CA HIS A 274 -35.23 -11.96 9.28
C HIS A 274 -34.61 -11.02 10.32
N GLN A 275 -33.60 -10.23 9.96
CA GLN A 275 -32.99 -9.25 10.87
C GLN A 275 -33.99 -8.20 11.37
N LEU A 276 -34.83 -7.67 10.47
CA LEU A 276 -35.87 -6.70 10.83
C LEU A 276 -36.90 -7.28 11.82
N ARG A 277 -37.25 -8.56 11.69
CA ARG A 277 -38.16 -9.25 12.62
C ARG A 277 -37.57 -9.44 14.03
N HIS A 278 -36.24 -9.53 14.14
CA HIS A 278 -35.54 -9.69 15.41
C HIS A 278 -35.02 -8.36 15.98
N HIS A 279 -35.56 -7.22 15.53
CA HIS A 279 -35.17 -5.88 15.99
C HIS A 279 -33.67 -5.55 15.87
N HIS A 280 -32.94 -6.24 14.98
CA HIS A 280 -31.59 -5.86 14.65
C HIS A 280 -31.63 -4.75 13.58
N PRO A 281 -30.84 -3.67 13.72
CA PRO A 281 -30.71 -2.66 12.67
C PRO A 281 -30.15 -3.34 11.42
N ALA A 282 -30.95 -3.35 10.34
CA ALA A 282 -30.61 -4.04 9.10
C ALA A 282 -29.65 -3.20 8.26
N ASP A 283 -28.38 -3.17 8.65
CA ASP A 283 -27.31 -2.61 7.84
C ASP A 283 -27.18 -3.41 6.53
N SER A 284 -27.53 -2.77 5.41
CA SER A 284 -27.52 -3.40 4.10
C SER A 284 -26.13 -3.82 3.65
N GLU A 285 -25.08 -3.13 4.09
CA GLU A 285 -23.70 -3.47 3.74
C GLU A 285 -23.30 -4.78 4.41
N LEU A 286 -23.58 -4.88 5.71
CA LEU A 286 -23.28 -6.08 6.49
C LEU A 286 -24.09 -7.30 6.04
N VAL A 287 -25.38 -7.11 5.73
CA VAL A 287 -26.23 -8.16 5.15
C VAL A 287 -25.61 -8.68 3.86
N ARG A 288 -25.23 -7.79 2.95
CA ARG A 288 -24.67 -8.17 1.67
C ARG A 288 -23.30 -8.81 1.80
N HIS A 289 -22.45 -8.28 2.65
CA HIS A 289 -21.14 -8.84 2.98
C HIS A 289 -21.26 -10.30 3.40
N ARG A 290 -22.12 -10.60 4.38
CA ARG A 290 -22.34 -11.97 4.86
C ARG A 290 -22.82 -12.91 3.75
N VAL A 291 -23.76 -12.46 2.91
CA VAL A 291 -24.24 -13.28 1.78
C VAL A 291 -23.13 -13.50 0.75
N PHE A 292 -22.32 -12.49 0.44
CA PHE A 292 -21.16 -12.63 -0.45
C PHE A 292 -20.13 -13.60 0.12
N SER A 293 -19.81 -13.53 1.42
CA SER A 293 -18.90 -14.47 2.08
C SER A 293 -19.40 -15.91 1.99
N LEU A 294 -20.70 -16.15 2.19
CA LEU A 294 -21.30 -17.47 2.02
C LEU A 294 -21.24 -17.94 0.55
N CYS A 295 -21.51 -17.04 -0.39
CA CYS A 295 -21.37 -17.34 -1.82
C CYS A 295 -19.95 -17.75 -2.17
N THR A 296 -18.94 -17.00 -1.73
CA THR A 296 -17.51 -17.31 -1.95
C THR A 296 -17.13 -18.63 -1.30
N PHE A 297 -17.50 -18.84 -0.03
CA PHE A 297 -17.24 -20.10 0.68
C PHE A 297 -17.85 -21.30 -0.04
N PHE A 298 -19.13 -21.21 -0.43
CA PHE A 298 -19.81 -22.26 -1.18
C PHE A 298 -19.12 -22.53 -2.51
N ILE A 299 -18.88 -21.50 -3.32
CA ILE A 299 -18.36 -21.69 -4.68
C ILE A 299 -16.91 -22.13 -4.69
N PHE A 300 -16.10 -21.72 -3.70
CA PHE A 300 -14.73 -22.20 -3.54
C PHE A 300 -14.69 -23.71 -3.30
N ASN A 301 -15.48 -24.21 -2.34
CA ASN A 301 -15.56 -25.64 -2.04
C ASN A 301 -16.15 -26.41 -3.23
N PHE A 302 -17.25 -25.92 -3.81
CA PHE A 302 -17.88 -26.52 -4.98
C PHE A 302 -16.89 -26.64 -6.16
N PHE A 303 -16.10 -25.59 -6.42
CA PHE A 303 -15.11 -25.61 -7.49
C PHE A 303 -14.11 -26.76 -7.31
N PHE A 304 -13.56 -26.97 -6.10
CA PHE A 304 -12.56 -27.99 -5.84
C PHE A 304 -13.10 -29.42 -5.70
N ILE A 305 -14.42 -29.62 -5.62
CA ILE A 305 -15.03 -30.95 -5.78
C ILE A 305 -14.78 -31.49 -7.19
N PHE A 306 -14.83 -30.62 -8.20
CA PHE A 306 -14.72 -31.00 -9.60
C PHE A 306 -13.34 -30.69 -10.18
N ALA A 307 -12.89 -29.45 -10.00
CA ALA A 307 -11.69 -28.95 -10.66
C ALA A 307 -10.43 -29.63 -10.13
N GLY A 308 -9.68 -30.23 -11.05
CA GLY A 308 -8.41 -30.86 -10.72
C GLY A 308 -8.53 -32.21 -10.00
N ASN A 309 -9.74 -32.66 -9.64
CA ASN A 309 -9.95 -33.93 -8.96
C ASN A 309 -9.30 -35.09 -9.73
N ASN A 310 -9.45 -35.12 -11.06
CA ASN A 310 -8.85 -36.15 -11.93
C ASN A 310 -7.32 -36.24 -11.79
N PHE A 311 -6.65 -35.12 -11.50
CA PHE A 311 -5.21 -35.08 -11.28
C PHE A 311 -4.85 -35.38 -9.82
N ILE A 312 -5.65 -34.91 -8.87
CA ILE A 312 -5.45 -35.15 -7.43
C ILE A 312 -5.53 -36.65 -7.12
N GLN A 313 -6.45 -37.37 -7.76
CA GLN A 313 -6.59 -38.83 -7.60
C GLN A 313 -5.36 -39.63 -8.10
N LEU A 314 -4.49 -39.02 -8.92
CA LEU A 314 -3.25 -39.64 -9.38
C LEU A 314 -2.08 -39.43 -8.42
N LEU A 315 -2.24 -38.62 -7.37
CA LEU A 315 -1.20 -38.36 -6.38
C LEU A 315 -1.02 -39.55 -5.43
N PRO A 316 0.20 -39.77 -4.89
CA PRO A 316 0.43 -40.83 -3.92
C PRO A 316 -0.35 -40.60 -2.62
N VAL A 317 -0.83 -41.68 -2.02
CA VAL A 317 -1.46 -41.67 -0.69
C VAL A 317 -0.46 -41.10 0.33
N PRO A 318 -0.86 -40.14 1.20
CA PRO A 318 -2.24 -39.75 1.57
C PRO A 318 -2.80 -38.50 0.87
N LEU A 319 -2.13 -37.97 -0.17
CA LEU A 319 -2.45 -36.67 -0.76
C LEU A 319 -3.90 -36.55 -1.29
N PRO A 320 -4.51 -37.56 -1.95
CA PRO A 320 -5.89 -37.45 -2.43
C PRO A 320 -6.91 -37.22 -1.30
N GLY A 321 -6.67 -37.78 -0.11
CA GLY A 321 -7.53 -37.59 1.06
C GLY A 321 -7.22 -36.30 1.83
N ALA A 322 -5.95 -35.90 1.88
CA ALA A 322 -5.51 -34.69 2.58
C ALA A 322 -5.97 -33.41 1.85
N PHE A 323 -6.04 -33.42 0.52
CA PHE A 323 -6.35 -32.22 -0.26
C PHE A 323 -7.76 -31.66 0.01
N PRO A 324 -8.86 -32.44 -0.01
CA PRO A 324 -10.19 -31.93 0.34
C PRO A 324 -10.26 -31.39 1.77
N ILE A 325 -9.55 -32.02 2.72
CA ILE A 325 -9.46 -31.56 4.11
C ILE A 325 -8.78 -30.19 4.17
N LEU A 326 -7.66 -30.01 3.45
CA LEU A 326 -6.96 -28.72 3.35
C LEU A 326 -7.87 -27.62 2.79
N ILE A 327 -8.59 -27.90 1.69
CA ILE A 327 -9.52 -26.95 1.06
C ILE A 327 -10.65 -26.56 2.02
N ALA A 328 -11.26 -27.53 2.71
CA ALA A 328 -12.31 -27.27 3.69
C ALA A 328 -11.80 -26.45 4.88
N THR A 329 -10.61 -26.76 5.41
CA THR A 329 -9.99 -26.03 6.51
C THR A 329 -9.67 -24.59 6.13
N LEU A 330 -9.00 -24.36 4.99
CA LEU A 330 -8.63 -23.03 4.54
C LEU A 330 -9.85 -22.16 4.25
N SER A 331 -10.86 -22.71 3.56
CA SER A 331 -12.09 -21.97 3.29
C SER A 331 -12.88 -21.65 4.55
N SER A 332 -12.88 -22.55 5.55
CA SER A 332 -13.52 -22.32 6.84
C SER A 332 -12.79 -21.26 7.67
N LEU A 333 -11.46 -21.28 7.68
CA LEU A 333 -10.64 -20.24 8.32
C LEU A 333 -10.86 -18.88 7.66
N TRP A 334 -10.91 -18.85 6.32
CA TRP A 334 -11.20 -17.64 5.56
C TRP A 334 -12.59 -17.09 5.89
N LEU A 335 -13.60 -17.97 5.94
CA LEU A 335 -14.96 -17.60 6.30
C LEU A 335 -15.02 -17.05 7.72
N TYR A 336 -14.39 -17.70 8.70
CA TYR A 336 -14.36 -17.26 10.09
C TYR A 336 -13.78 -15.83 10.22
N ARG A 337 -12.61 -15.59 9.62
CA ARG A 337 -11.97 -14.26 9.64
C ARG A 337 -12.81 -13.22 8.91
N THR A 338 -13.33 -13.56 7.73
CA THR A 338 -14.09 -12.63 6.90
C THR A 338 -15.44 -12.28 7.53
N TRP A 339 -16.11 -13.25 8.16
CA TRP A 339 -17.43 -13.06 8.78
C TRP A 339 -17.48 -11.98 9.86
N GLN A 340 -16.34 -11.75 10.53
CA GLN A 340 -16.19 -10.75 11.59
C GLN A 340 -15.91 -9.35 11.04
N ARG A 341 -15.59 -9.20 9.75
CA ARG A 341 -15.30 -7.90 9.14
C ARG A 341 -16.57 -7.06 8.98
N SER A 342 -16.42 -5.76 9.15
CA SER A 342 -17.48 -4.78 8.92
C SER A 342 -16.89 -3.46 8.40
N PRO A 343 -17.69 -2.63 7.72
CA PRO A 343 -17.26 -1.29 7.30
C PRO A 343 -16.75 -0.47 8.48
N LYS A 344 -17.42 -0.57 9.64
CA LYS A 344 -17.04 0.14 10.87
C LYS A 344 -15.69 -0.32 11.42
N THR A 345 -15.42 -1.62 11.40
CA THR A 345 -14.12 -2.17 11.82
C THR A 345 -13.00 -1.65 10.93
N TYR A 346 -13.21 -1.65 9.61
CA TYR A 346 -12.24 -1.08 8.66
C TYR A 346 -12.00 0.42 8.91
N GLN A 347 -13.08 1.18 9.12
CA GLN A 347 -12.99 2.61 9.43
C GLN A 347 -12.20 2.87 10.73
N LYS A 348 -12.50 2.10 11.76
CA LYS A 348 -11.83 2.18 13.05
C LYS A 348 -10.33 1.95 12.92
N GLU A 349 -9.92 0.89 12.23
CA GLU A 349 -8.52 0.55 12.00
C GLU A 349 -7.78 1.66 11.21
N GLY A 350 -8.40 2.17 10.14
CA GLY A 350 -7.80 3.23 9.32
C GLY A 350 -7.64 4.57 10.05
N LEU A 351 -8.58 4.92 10.93
CA LEU A 351 -8.48 6.12 11.76
C LEU A 351 -7.54 5.94 12.95
N ALA A 352 -7.44 4.74 13.51
CA ALA A 352 -6.52 4.43 14.60
C ALA A 352 -5.06 4.63 14.19
N SER A 353 -4.70 4.30 12.95
CA SER A 353 -3.33 4.54 12.45
C SER A 353 -2.98 6.04 12.42
N ARG A 354 -3.90 6.88 11.94
CA ARG A 354 -3.74 8.35 11.95
C ARG A 354 -3.67 8.91 13.37
N LEU A 355 -4.55 8.43 14.25
CA LEU A 355 -4.52 8.81 15.66
C LEU A 355 -3.19 8.42 16.31
N ARG A 356 -2.66 7.22 16.04
CA ARG A 356 -1.36 6.77 16.53
C ARG A 356 -0.25 7.74 16.11
N LYS A 357 -0.21 8.12 14.84
CA LYS A 357 0.74 9.10 14.30
C LYS A 357 0.66 10.44 15.05
N GLN A 358 -0.54 10.97 15.26
CA GLN A 358 -0.70 12.23 15.99
C GLN A 358 -0.32 12.12 17.47
N LEU A 359 -0.59 10.98 18.11
CA LEU A 359 -0.16 10.73 19.49
C LEU A 359 1.36 10.68 19.62
N LYS A 360 2.08 10.11 18.64
CA LYS A 360 3.56 10.15 18.59
C LYS A 360 4.09 11.58 18.56
N LYS A 361 3.48 12.46 17.76
CA LYS A 361 3.88 13.88 17.62
C LYS A 361 3.73 14.69 18.91
N LEU A 362 2.87 14.29 19.85
CA LEU A 362 2.59 15.04 21.06
C LEU A 362 3.64 14.86 22.18
N GLY A 363 4.63 13.99 22.00
CA GLY A 363 5.73 13.80 22.97
C GLY A 363 5.25 13.45 24.38
N LEU A 364 4.08 12.83 24.51
CA LEU A 364 3.51 12.45 25.81
C LEU A 364 4.37 11.33 26.43
N ASP A 365 4.42 11.28 27.78
CA ASP A 365 5.11 10.21 28.53
C ASP A 365 4.28 8.90 28.47
N LEU A 366 4.22 8.34 27.26
CA LEU A 366 3.42 7.17 26.89
C LEU A 366 3.98 5.89 27.53
N VAL A 367 5.21 5.94 28.03
CA VAL A 367 5.95 4.84 28.66
C VAL A 367 5.30 4.40 29.96
N LYS A 368 4.74 5.33 30.76
CA LYS A 368 4.09 4.99 32.04
C LYS A 368 2.78 4.19 31.88
N GLY A 369 2.14 4.25 30.72
CA GLY A 369 0.84 3.61 30.46
C GLY A 369 0.90 2.29 29.68
N LEU A 370 2.04 1.96 29.05
CA LEU A 370 2.12 0.90 28.04
C LEU A 370 2.86 -0.37 28.49
N GLU A 371 3.23 -0.48 29.77
CA GLU A 371 3.89 -1.68 30.35
C GLU A 371 5.07 -2.21 29.50
N GLY A 372 5.80 -1.33 28.81
CA GLY A 372 6.93 -1.70 27.93
C GLY A 372 6.58 -2.02 26.47
N ARG A 373 5.31 -1.93 26.04
CA ARG A 373 4.90 -2.01 24.63
C ARG A 373 5.06 -0.66 23.92
N SER A 374 5.35 -0.68 22.62
CA SER A 374 5.33 0.54 21.81
C SER A 374 3.89 0.87 21.36
N LEU A 375 3.65 2.12 20.95
CA LEU A 375 2.37 2.52 20.34
C LEU A 375 2.04 1.71 19.08
N ASP A 376 3.06 1.27 18.35
CA ASP A 376 2.91 0.53 17.10
C ASP A 376 2.39 -0.89 17.34
N ASP A 377 2.65 -1.45 18.52
CA ASP A 377 2.17 -2.76 18.93
C ASP A 377 0.69 -2.77 19.36
N LEU A 378 0.06 -1.60 19.46
CA LEU A 378 -1.31 -1.46 19.92
C LEU A 378 -2.30 -1.74 18.79
N THR A 379 -3.29 -2.56 19.10
CA THR A 379 -4.48 -2.75 18.27
C THR A 379 -5.26 -1.45 18.14
N ALA A 380 -6.10 -1.34 17.11
CA ALA A 380 -6.95 -0.16 16.92
C ALA A 380 -7.79 0.14 18.19
N ASP A 381 -8.35 -0.90 18.82
CA ASP A 381 -9.11 -0.78 20.06
C ASP A 381 -8.26 -0.20 21.21
N GLU A 382 -7.05 -0.73 21.40
CA GLU A 382 -6.13 -0.25 22.43
C GLU A 382 -5.70 1.20 22.20
N VAL A 383 -5.51 1.65 20.95
CA VAL A 383 -5.19 3.05 20.64
C VAL A 383 -6.31 4.00 21.09
N TYR A 384 -7.58 3.65 20.83
CA TYR A 384 -8.71 4.47 21.29
C TYR A 384 -8.85 4.46 22.81
N VAL A 385 -8.65 3.31 23.45
CA VAL A 385 -8.67 3.21 24.92
C VAL A 385 -7.57 4.07 25.53
N LEU A 386 -6.35 3.99 24.99
CA LEU A 386 -5.21 4.80 25.41
C LEU A 386 -5.52 6.29 25.31
N ALA A 387 -6.02 6.73 24.15
CA ALA A 387 -6.40 8.13 23.94
C ALA A 387 -7.49 8.61 24.92
N LYS A 388 -8.29 7.71 25.49
CA LYS A 388 -9.30 8.06 26.48
C LYS A 388 -8.74 8.22 27.89
N ILE A 389 -7.78 7.37 28.26
CA ILE A 389 -7.25 7.25 29.63
C ILE A 389 -6.00 8.08 29.90
N LEU A 390 -5.34 8.60 28.86
CA LEU A 390 -4.11 9.38 29.01
C LEU A 390 -4.33 10.62 29.91
N PRO A 391 -3.67 10.72 31.07
CA PRO A 391 -3.90 11.80 32.04
C PRO A 391 -3.46 13.17 31.49
N ASP A 392 -2.39 13.20 30.69
CA ASP A 392 -1.84 14.43 30.10
C ASP A 392 -2.51 14.85 28.78
N PHE A 393 -3.56 14.12 28.37
CA PHE A 393 -4.32 14.37 27.15
C PHE A 393 -5.61 15.13 27.45
N SER A 394 -5.44 16.43 27.71
CA SER A 394 -6.52 17.38 28.02
C SER A 394 -7.56 17.46 26.89
N GLN A 395 -8.73 18.02 27.19
CA GLN A 395 -9.80 18.21 26.20
C GLN A 395 -9.34 19.05 25.00
N GLU A 396 -8.50 20.06 25.23
CA GLU A 396 -7.92 20.90 24.18
C GLU A 396 -6.99 20.10 23.25
N LYS A 397 -6.09 19.29 23.83
CA LYS A 397 -5.23 18.39 23.05
C LYS A 397 -6.06 17.38 22.25
N ARG A 398 -7.14 16.84 22.82
CA ARG A 398 -8.07 15.93 22.12
C ARG A 398 -8.72 16.60 20.91
N LEU A 399 -9.21 17.82 21.07
CA LEU A 399 -9.82 18.60 19.99
C LEU A 399 -8.80 18.87 18.88
N GLN A 400 -7.59 19.29 19.24
CA GLN A 400 -6.52 19.54 18.26
C GLN A 400 -6.10 18.26 17.54
N THR A 401 -5.88 17.17 18.25
CA THR A 401 -5.58 15.87 17.63
C THR A 401 -6.71 15.40 16.72
N TYR A 402 -7.96 15.55 17.16
CA TYR A 402 -9.12 15.21 16.33
C TYR A 402 -9.17 16.04 15.06
N LYS A 403 -8.92 17.36 15.15
CA LYS A 403 -8.83 18.28 14.01
C LYS A 403 -7.76 17.84 13.01
N GLU A 404 -6.56 17.50 13.49
CA GLU A 404 -5.48 17.01 12.61
C GLU A 404 -5.81 15.67 11.95
N VAL A 405 -6.37 14.70 12.69
CA VAL A 405 -6.78 13.42 12.10
C VAL A 405 -7.88 13.62 11.06
N LEU A 406 -8.82 14.52 11.32
CA LEU A 406 -9.90 14.86 10.39
C LEU A 406 -9.36 15.53 9.12
N ARG A 407 -8.43 16.49 9.27
CA ARG A 407 -7.73 17.16 8.18
C ARG A 407 -7.01 16.13 7.30
N GLU A 408 -6.15 15.28 7.89
CA GLU A 408 -5.42 14.23 7.16
C GLU A 408 -6.37 13.25 6.45
N ALA A 409 -7.50 12.86 7.08
CA ALA A 409 -8.45 11.95 6.45
C ALA A 409 -9.20 12.57 5.26
N ILE A 410 -9.46 13.89 5.29
CA ILE A 410 -10.07 14.60 4.16
C ILE A 410 -9.05 14.77 3.04
N ASP A 411 -7.83 15.18 3.40
CA ASP A 411 -6.73 15.44 2.46
C ASP A 411 -6.30 14.19 1.68
N ASP A 412 -6.15 13.05 2.37
CA ASP A 412 -5.89 11.74 1.75
C ASP A 412 -7.05 11.23 0.87
N GLY A 413 -8.18 11.95 0.87
CA GLY A 413 -9.44 11.50 0.26
C GLY A 413 -9.95 10.19 0.88
N TYR A 414 -9.65 9.94 2.17
CA TYR A 414 -10.18 8.80 2.91
C TYR A 414 -11.66 9.02 3.22
N VAL A 415 -12.04 10.25 3.58
CA VAL A 415 -13.42 10.63 3.90
C VAL A 415 -13.76 11.96 3.24
N SER A 416 -14.96 12.08 2.67
CA SER A 416 -15.46 13.37 2.20
C SER A 416 -15.98 14.21 3.37
N PRO A 417 -15.84 15.56 3.33
CA PRO A 417 -16.34 16.41 4.40
C PRO A 417 -17.81 16.15 4.79
N PRO A 418 -18.76 15.96 3.85
CA PRO A 418 -20.16 15.68 4.21
C PRO A 418 -20.39 14.36 4.95
N ASN A 419 -19.53 13.35 4.70
CA ASN A 419 -19.65 12.03 5.30
C ASN A 419 -18.76 11.87 6.54
N SER A 420 -17.95 12.88 6.86
CA SER A 420 -17.00 12.86 7.98
C SER A 420 -17.67 12.60 9.32
N ARG A 421 -18.84 13.21 9.54
CA ARG A 421 -19.61 13.03 10.78
C ARG A 421 -19.94 11.57 11.10
N GLU A 422 -20.39 10.81 10.10
CA GLU A 422 -20.76 9.40 10.27
C GLU A 422 -19.51 8.53 10.39
N ASN A 423 -18.53 8.72 9.51
CA ASN A 423 -17.30 7.93 9.49
C ASN A 423 -16.44 8.12 10.76
N PHE A 424 -16.46 9.31 11.37
CA PHE A 424 -15.74 9.61 12.60
C PHE A 424 -16.56 9.39 13.88
N GLN A 425 -17.80 8.91 13.77
CA GLN A 425 -18.71 8.78 14.91
C GLN A 425 -18.07 8.03 16.09
N GLN A 426 -17.39 6.92 15.83
CA GLN A 426 -16.74 6.14 16.86
C GLN A 426 -15.57 6.88 17.51
N MET A 427 -14.67 7.47 16.72
CA MET A 427 -13.55 8.25 17.23
C MET A 427 -14.04 9.41 18.11
N ARG A 428 -15.06 10.12 17.65
CA ARG A 428 -15.67 11.20 18.41
C ARG A 428 -16.23 10.73 19.74
N GLN A 429 -16.95 9.60 19.77
CA GLN A 429 -17.50 9.05 21.01
C GLN A 429 -16.40 8.67 22.00
N GLU A 430 -15.30 8.09 21.53
CA GLU A 430 -14.19 7.69 22.40
C GLU A 430 -13.39 8.89 22.93
N LEU A 431 -13.20 9.92 22.10
CA LEU A 431 -12.48 11.15 22.47
C LEU A 431 -13.37 12.16 23.21
N GLY A 432 -14.68 11.96 23.25
CA GLY A 432 -15.64 12.88 23.89
C GLY A 432 -15.95 14.13 23.06
N ILE A 433 -15.85 14.05 21.73
CA ILE A 433 -16.08 15.17 20.80
C ILE A 433 -17.57 15.26 20.46
N SER A 434 -18.19 16.40 20.78
CA SER A 434 -19.62 16.63 20.53
C SER A 434 -19.93 16.83 19.04
N ASN A 435 -21.22 16.88 18.69
CA ASN A 435 -21.63 17.26 17.33
C ASN A 435 -21.23 18.71 17.02
N GLU A 436 -21.35 19.60 18.00
CA GLU A 436 -21.06 21.03 17.84
C GLU A 436 -19.56 21.25 17.66
N ASP A 437 -18.73 20.54 18.43
CA ASP A 437 -17.27 20.60 18.28
C ASP A 437 -16.83 20.13 16.88
N HIS A 438 -17.42 19.04 16.38
CA HIS A 438 -17.11 18.52 15.05
C HIS A 438 -17.44 19.52 13.94
N GLU A 439 -18.62 20.14 13.99
CA GLU A 439 -19.03 21.13 12.99
C GLU A 439 -18.17 22.40 13.10
N THR A 440 -17.79 22.81 14.32
CA THR A 440 -16.88 23.94 14.55
C THR A 440 -15.52 23.68 13.93
N ILE A 441 -14.95 22.48 14.15
CA ILE A 441 -13.68 22.07 13.53
C ILE A 441 -13.77 22.03 12.01
N LEU A 442 -14.89 21.57 11.43
CA LEU A 442 -15.07 21.63 9.97
C LEU A 442 -15.09 23.07 9.43
N VAL A 443 -15.70 24.00 10.17
CA VAL A 443 -15.70 25.43 9.80
C VAL A 443 -14.30 26.02 9.90
N GLU A 444 -13.56 25.73 10.97
CA GLU A 444 -12.17 26.16 11.12
C GLU A 444 -11.29 25.60 10.01
N LEU A 445 -11.36 24.30 9.73
CA LEU A 445 -10.63 23.66 8.64
C LEU A 445 -11.00 24.26 7.28
N GLY A 446 -12.26 24.63 7.07
CA GLY A 446 -12.69 25.29 5.83
C GLY A 446 -12.15 26.72 5.67
N GLN A 447 -11.77 27.36 6.77
CA GLN A 447 -11.12 28.68 6.77
C GLN A 447 -9.61 28.57 6.62
N GLU A 448 -8.98 27.64 7.34
CA GLU A 448 -7.53 27.38 7.31
C GLU A 448 -7.10 26.74 5.99
N HIS A 449 -7.91 25.80 5.48
CA HIS A 449 -7.63 24.98 4.30
C HIS A 449 -8.82 24.95 3.32
N PRO A 450 -9.13 26.08 2.64
CA PRO A 450 -10.26 26.15 1.72
C PRO A 450 -10.23 25.11 0.59
N GLU A 451 -9.02 24.69 0.18
CA GLU A 451 -8.77 23.68 -0.85
C GLU A 451 -9.37 22.29 -0.51
N LEU A 452 -9.40 21.89 0.76
CA LEU A 452 -9.96 20.60 1.19
C LEU A 452 -11.47 20.49 0.95
N PHE A 453 -12.13 21.64 0.81
CA PHE A 453 -13.57 21.75 0.61
C PHE A 453 -13.94 22.14 -0.81
N ASP A 454 -12.97 22.28 -1.73
CA ASP A 454 -13.21 22.61 -3.12
C ASP A 454 -13.80 21.39 -3.87
N PRO A 455 -15.07 21.44 -4.33
CA PRO A 455 -15.68 20.32 -5.04
C PRO A 455 -15.05 20.02 -6.40
N THR A 456 -14.25 20.94 -6.95
CA THR A 456 -13.50 20.76 -8.20
C THR A 456 -12.20 19.98 -7.99
N LYS A 457 -11.57 20.12 -6.82
CA LYS A 457 -10.41 19.34 -6.39
C LYS A 457 -10.86 18.11 -5.60
N ARG A 458 -11.31 17.08 -6.32
CA ARG A 458 -11.61 15.80 -5.66
C ARG A 458 -10.32 15.06 -5.32
N HIS A 459 -9.85 15.25 -4.09
CA HIS A 459 -8.79 14.43 -3.51
C HIS A 459 -9.25 12.97 -3.46
N SER A 460 -8.38 12.09 -3.93
CA SER A 460 -8.59 10.65 -3.87
C SER A 460 -7.27 10.03 -3.48
N ARG A 461 -7.30 9.00 -2.66
CA ARG A 461 -6.09 8.32 -2.17
C ARG A 461 -5.14 7.92 -3.29
N GLU A 462 -5.67 7.48 -4.44
CA GLU A 462 -4.84 7.15 -5.60
C GLU A 462 -4.14 8.35 -6.22
N ASN A 463 -4.77 9.53 -6.16
CA ASN A 463 -4.18 10.78 -6.63
C ASN A 463 -3.15 11.30 -5.63
N THR A 464 -3.44 11.30 -4.33
CA THR A 464 -2.50 11.68 -3.28
C THR A 464 -1.21 10.85 -3.39
N LEU A 465 -1.33 9.52 -3.44
CA LEU A 465 -0.18 8.64 -3.62
C LEU A 465 0.59 8.89 -4.93
N ARG A 466 -0.12 9.21 -6.02
CA ARG A 466 0.52 9.56 -7.30
C ARG A 466 1.35 10.84 -7.18
N LEU A 467 0.84 11.86 -6.49
CA LEU A 467 1.51 13.14 -6.31
C LEU A 467 2.70 13.01 -5.35
N GLU A 468 2.54 12.25 -4.26
CA GLU A 468 3.61 11.94 -3.31
C GLU A 468 4.77 11.20 -3.98
N SER A 469 4.50 10.11 -4.71
CA SER A 469 5.56 9.36 -5.38
C SER A 469 6.19 10.12 -6.54
N TYR A 470 5.43 10.96 -7.23
CA TYR A 470 6.00 11.89 -8.21
C TYR A 470 7.00 12.85 -7.55
N ARG A 471 6.59 13.46 -6.43
CA ARG A 471 7.43 14.39 -5.67
C ARG A 471 8.73 13.72 -5.23
N GLU A 472 8.65 12.53 -4.65
CA GLU A 472 9.83 11.76 -4.23
C GLU A 472 10.76 11.49 -5.41
N SER A 473 10.24 10.97 -6.52
CA SER A 473 11.06 10.72 -7.72
C SER A 473 11.66 12.00 -8.33
N LEU A 474 10.92 13.11 -8.32
CA LEU A 474 11.42 14.42 -8.78
C LEU A 474 12.57 14.88 -7.89
N LEU A 475 12.39 14.80 -6.57
CA LEU A 475 13.39 15.21 -5.59
C LEU A 475 14.66 14.37 -5.71
N GLU A 476 14.56 13.05 -5.76
CA GLU A 476 15.70 12.15 -5.99
C GLU A 476 16.44 12.47 -7.29
N THR A 477 15.72 12.83 -8.36
CA THR A 477 16.34 13.23 -9.64
C THR A 477 17.09 14.56 -9.54
N ILE A 478 16.54 15.55 -8.83
CA ILE A 478 17.20 16.84 -8.63
C ILE A 478 18.45 16.65 -7.76
N LEU A 479 18.31 15.93 -6.65
CA LEU A 479 19.38 15.71 -5.69
C LEU A 479 20.53 14.86 -6.28
N SER A 480 20.23 13.84 -7.07
CA SER A 480 21.26 13.06 -7.78
C SER A 480 21.99 13.90 -8.84
N ALA A 481 21.29 14.79 -9.55
CA ALA A 481 21.92 15.72 -10.49
C ALA A 481 22.87 16.70 -9.77
N TRP A 482 22.45 17.24 -8.63
CA TRP A 482 23.29 18.11 -7.80
C TRP A 482 24.45 17.39 -7.14
N HIS A 483 24.30 16.13 -6.77
CA HIS A 483 25.42 15.32 -6.30
C HIS A 483 26.49 15.16 -7.40
N ALA A 484 26.09 15.03 -8.66
CA ALA A 484 27.02 14.99 -9.79
C ALA A 484 27.63 16.37 -10.12
N HIS A 485 26.88 17.46 -9.90
CA HIS A 485 27.25 18.85 -10.21
C HIS A 485 26.93 19.81 -9.04
N PRO A 486 27.73 19.80 -7.95
CA PRO A 486 27.44 20.56 -6.72
C PRO A 486 27.35 22.07 -6.94
N GLU A 487 28.05 22.60 -7.93
CA GLU A 487 28.02 24.01 -8.32
C GLU A 487 26.66 24.49 -8.84
N GLN A 488 25.77 23.57 -9.21
CA GLN A 488 24.41 23.85 -9.70
C GLN A 488 23.35 23.68 -8.60
N ALA A 489 23.75 23.49 -7.34
CA ALA A 489 22.83 23.22 -6.25
C ALA A 489 22.15 24.51 -5.73
N HIS A 490 20.86 24.64 -6.00
CA HIS A 490 20.02 25.77 -5.61
C HIS A 490 19.13 25.42 -4.40
N ILE A 491 19.72 24.98 -3.28
CA ILE A 491 18.97 24.43 -2.12
C ILE A 491 17.96 25.42 -1.54
N ALA A 492 18.34 26.68 -1.36
CA ALA A 492 17.43 27.70 -0.80
C ALA A 492 16.21 27.96 -1.70
N GLU A 493 16.40 27.88 -3.02
CA GLU A 493 15.31 28.07 -4.00
C GLU A 493 14.44 26.81 -4.09
N LEU A 494 15.04 25.62 -3.97
CA LEU A 494 14.29 24.36 -3.87
C LEU A 494 13.43 24.32 -2.60
N MET A 495 13.96 24.72 -1.45
CA MET A 495 13.14 24.85 -0.25
C MET A 495 11.98 25.82 -0.44
N LYS A 496 12.23 26.97 -1.07
CA LYS A 496 11.19 27.96 -1.37
C LYS A 496 10.13 27.37 -2.31
N ALA A 497 10.55 26.57 -3.29
CA ALA A 497 9.66 25.87 -4.22
C ALA A 497 8.79 24.80 -3.57
N PHE A 498 9.13 24.31 -2.38
CA PHE A 498 8.35 23.34 -1.61
C PHE A 498 7.57 23.97 -0.44
N SER A 499 7.65 25.30 -0.28
CA SER A 499 6.87 26.04 0.71
C SER A 499 5.42 26.31 0.25
N GLU A 500 4.53 26.69 1.17
CA GLU A 500 3.10 26.99 0.87
C GLU A 500 2.90 28.03 -0.25
N ASN A 501 3.88 28.91 -0.47
CA ASN A 501 3.88 29.94 -1.51
C ASN A 501 4.55 29.51 -2.83
N ALA A 502 4.76 28.20 -3.02
CA ALA A 502 5.33 27.64 -4.23
C ALA A 502 4.57 28.07 -5.49
N SER A 503 5.32 28.56 -6.48
CA SER A 503 4.86 28.75 -7.85
C SER A 503 5.63 27.83 -8.78
N HIS A 504 4.94 27.32 -9.80
CA HIS A 504 5.54 26.45 -10.83
C HIS A 504 6.74 27.11 -11.52
N GLU A 505 6.80 28.44 -11.56
CA GLU A 505 7.91 29.20 -12.15
C GLU A 505 9.24 28.95 -11.43
N VAL A 506 9.24 28.91 -10.09
CA VAL A 506 10.46 28.69 -9.29
C VAL A 506 11.06 27.30 -9.57
N ILE A 507 10.23 26.28 -9.72
CA ILE A 507 10.69 24.93 -10.09
C ILE A 507 11.23 24.90 -11.51
N GLU A 508 10.54 25.55 -12.46
CA GLU A 508 11.01 25.57 -13.84
C GLU A 508 12.38 26.26 -13.97
N ASP A 509 12.65 27.29 -13.17
CA ASP A 509 13.97 27.94 -13.13
C ASP A 509 15.05 26.97 -12.65
N ILE A 510 14.85 26.29 -11.51
CA ILE A 510 15.77 25.25 -11.00
C ILE A 510 15.99 24.14 -12.04
N LEU A 511 14.93 23.71 -12.70
CA LEU A 511 15.00 22.66 -13.70
C LEU A 511 15.71 23.10 -14.99
N ASN A 512 15.75 24.40 -15.30
CA ASN A 512 16.44 24.89 -16.49
C ASN A 512 17.96 24.84 -16.35
N ASP A 513 18.46 24.92 -15.11
CA ASP A 513 19.89 24.87 -14.78
C ASP A 513 20.44 23.43 -14.81
N LEU A 514 19.56 22.42 -14.76
CA LEU A 514 19.94 21.02 -14.88
C LEU A 514 20.50 20.65 -16.27
N SER A 515 21.32 19.60 -16.29
CA SER A 515 21.89 19.05 -17.52
C SER A 515 20.79 18.65 -18.52
N PRO A 516 21.08 18.60 -19.84
CA PRO A 516 20.11 18.12 -20.83
C PRO A 516 19.58 16.71 -20.57
N GLU A 517 20.38 15.85 -19.93
CA GLU A 517 20.02 14.47 -19.59
C GLU A 517 19.05 14.45 -18.40
N ASP A 518 19.32 15.19 -17.34
CA ASP A 518 18.45 15.30 -16.16
C ASP A 518 17.13 15.96 -16.51
N ARG A 519 17.15 17.01 -17.34
CA ARG A 519 15.91 17.60 -17.91
C ARG A 519 15.11 16.61 -18.74
N LYS A 520 15.75 15.63 -19.37
CA LYS A 520 15.05 14.56 -20.07
C LYS A 520 14.45 13.57 -19.08
N MET A 521 15.14 13.27 -17.98
CA MET A 521 14.63 12.42 -16.89
C MET A 521 13.41 13.06 -16.22
N VAL A 522 13.49 14.34 -15.83
CA VAL A 522 12.36 15.07 -15.23
C VAL A 522 11.15 15.09 -16.17
N ARG A 523 11.38 15.31 -17.48
CA ARG A 523 10.31 15.20 -18.49
C ARG A 523 9.73 13.78 -18.60
N ALA A 524 10.54 12.74 -18.41
CA ALA A 524 10.07 11.36 -18.42
C ALA A 524 9.20 11.06 -17.17
N ILE A 525 9.64 11.50 -15.98
CA ILE A 525 8.91 11.34 -14.71
C ILE A 525 7.56 12.07 -14.76
N ARG A 526 7.54 13.34 -15.19
CA ARG A 526 6.29 14.11 -15.40
C ARG A 526 5.31 13.37 -16.31
N GLN A 527 5.82 12.74 -17.38
CA GLN A 527 5.00 11.96 -18.30
C GLN A 527 4.52 10.64 -17.68
N GLU A 528 5.38 9.92 -16.96
CA GLU A 528 5.05 8.66 -16.30
C GLU A 528 3.90 8.83 -15.30
N TYR A 529 4.01 9.81 -14.41
CA TYR A 529 2.96 10.12 -13.43
C TYR A 529 1.80 10.95 -14.01
N SER A 530 1.90 11.39 -15.27
CA SER A 530 0.93 12.26 -15.96
C SER A 530 0.62 13.53 -15.17
N ILE A 531 1.66 14.22 -14.73
CA ILE A 531 1.57 15.43 -13.90
C ILE A 531 1.19 16.64 -14.76
N THR A 532 0.24 17.43 -14.26
CA THR A 532 -0.10 18.75 -14.77
C THR A 532 0.63 19.85 -14.00
N ASP A 533 0.73 21.07 -14.52
CA ASP A 533 1.36 22.21 -13.84
C ASP A 533 0.66 22.51 -12.49
N GLU A 534 -0.67 22.32 -12.46
CA GLU A 534 -1.49 22.41 -11.23
C GLU A 534 -1.17 21.25 -10.28
N ASP A 535 -1.07 20.00 -10.79
CA ASP A 535 -0.68 18.82 -9.99
C ASP A 535 0.72 18.95 -9.41
N GLU A 536 1.67 19.50 -10.15
CA GLU A 536 3.05 19.69 -9.68
C GLU A 536 3.07 20.71 -8.55
N THR A 537 2.39 21.84 -8.74
CA THR A 537 2.24 22.85 -7.68
C THR A 537 1.57 22.26 -6.44
N ASP A 538 0.54 21.44 -6.63
CA ASP A 538 -0.17 20.74 -5.56
C ASP A 538 0.74 19.74 -4.83
N ALA A 539 1.50 18.92 -5.57
CA ALA A 539 2.43 17.94 -5.01
C ALA A 539 3.51 18.60 -4.14
N LEU A 540 4.02 19.75 -4.56
CA LEU A 540 5.08 20.46 -3.85
C LEU A 540 4.60 21.08 -2.54
N ARG A 541 3.37 21.62 -2.50
CA ARG A 541 2.79 22.28 -1.32
C ARG A 541 2.53 21.35 -0.14
N HIS A 542 2.28 20.05 -0.39
CA HIS A 542 1.93 19.08 0.65
C HIS A 542 3.17 18.41 1.29
N THR A 543 4.32 19.09 1.30
CA THR A 543 5.57 18.54 1.84
C THR A 543 5.81 19.09 3.23
N GLU A 544 5.88 18.21 4.24
CA GLU A 544 6.32 18.65 5.56
C GLU A 544 7.81 19.10 5.42
N PRO A 545 8.17 20.32 5.87
CA PRO A 545 9.53 20.84 5.69
C PRO A 545 10.63 19.91 6.22
N GLY A 546 10.34 19.12 7.26
CA GLY A 546 11.27 18.12 7.80
C GLY A 546 11.53 16.94 6.85
N GLU A 547 10.54 16.44 6.13
CA GLU A 547 10.70 15.32 5.17
C GLU A 547 11.60 15.73 3.99
N LEU A 548 11.40 16.96 3.48
CA LEU A 548 12.22 17.52 2.42
C LEU A 548 13.69 17.63 2.83
N TRP A 549 13.91 18.11 4.05
CA TRP A 549 15.26 18.28 4.58
C TRP A 549 15.97 16.99 4.89
N GLN A 550 15.26 15.96 5.38
CA GLN A 550 15.84 14.63 5.53
C GLN A 550 16.32 14.08 4.18
N ALA A 551 15.52 14.23 3.11
CA ALA A 551 15.93 13.80 1.78
C ALA A 551 17.14 14.60 1.25
N ILE A 552 17.17 15.92 1.47
CA ILE A 552 18.32 16.77 1.09
C ILE A 552 19.58 16.37 1.87
N ALA A 553 19.47 16.16 3.19
CA ALA A 553 20.58 15.80 4.07
C ALA A 553 21.14 14.40 3.76
N ASP A 554 20.27 13.44 3.46
CA ASP A 554 20.66 12.08 3.04
C ASP A 554 21.47 12.10 1.74
N HIS A 555 21.11 12.96 0.77
CA HIS A 555 21.78 13.05 -0.52
C HIS A 555 23.07 13.87 -0.55
N ILE A 556 23.28 14.78 0.40
CA ILE A 556 24.51 15.59 0.52
C ILE A 556 25.55 14.86 1.43
N GLU A 557 25.32 13.60 1.80
CA GLU A 557 26.18 12.80 2.70
C GLU A 557 26.41 13.42 4.10
N LEU A 558 25.67 14.48 4.46
CA LEU A 558 25.71 15.11 5.79
C LEU A 558 25.29 14.14 6.89
N ARG A 559 24.57 13.06 6.55
CA ARG A 559 24.16 12.02 7.50
C ARG A 559 25.34 11.23 8.07
N GLY A 560 26.43 11.07 7.32
CA GLY A 560 27.65 10.42 7.81
C GLY A 560 28.49 11.33 8.71
N PHE A 561 28.19 12.63 8.71
CA PHE A 561 28.90 13.66 9.44
C PHE A 561 28.38 13.80 10.87
N PHE A 562 27.06 13.74 11.03
CA PHE A 562 26.38 13.69 12.31
C PHE A 562 26.25 12.25 12.78
N GLY A 563 27.38 11.67 13.18
CA GLY A 563 27.45 10.33 13.76
C GLY A 563 26.54 10.15 14.98
N SER A 564 26.38 8.90 15.39
CA SER A 564 25.59 8.36 16.51
C SER A 564 25.93 8.91 17.92
N GLY A 565 26.13 10.22 18.07
CA GLY A 565 26.49 10.89 19.30
C GLY A 565 25.30 11.33 20.15
N GLY A 566 25.45 11.27 21.46
CA GLY A 566 24.57 11.95 22.41
C GLY A 566 24.92 13.44 22.58
N ASP A 567 24.17 14.15 23.41
CA ASP A 567 24.28 15.61 23.65
C ASP A 567 25.71 16.14 23.83
N ASP A 568 26.63 15.36 24.40
CA ASP A 568 28.02 15.75 24.63
C ASP A 568 28.86 15.84 23.34
N GLU A 569 28.64 14.97 22.36
CA GLU A 569 29.32 15.05 21.05
C GLU A 569 28.74 16.19 20.22
N LEU A 570 27.43 16.41 20.33
CA LEU A 570 26.73 17.56 19.77
C LEU A 570 27.30 18.90 20.29
N HIS A 571 27.57 18.97 21.60
CA HIS A 571 28.20 20.14 22.22
C HIS A 571 29.65 20.33 21.77
N GLN A 572 30.40 19.25 21.59
CA GLN A 572 31.77 19.31 21.06
C GLN A 572 31.81 19.76 19.60
N VAL A 573 30.89 19.28 18.75
CA VAL A 573 30.78 19.72 17.36
C VAL A 573 30.37 21.19 17.31
N PHE A 574 29.43 21.62 18.15
CA PHE A 574 29.05 23.03 18.27
C PHE A 574 30.25 23.92 18.62
N GLN A 575 31.04 23.52 19.63
CA GLN A 575 32.26 24.24 20.03
C GLN A 575 33.38 24.20 18.98
N GLN A 576 33.41 23.19 18.10
CA GLN A 576 34.36 23.14 16.99
C GLN A 576 33.98 24.11 15.86
N ILE A 577 32.69 24.38 15.71
CA ILE A 577 32.17 25.31 14.70
C ILE A 577 32.25 26.75 15.23
N ASP A 578 31.86 26.99 16.48
CA ASP A 578 31.96 28.27 17.20
C ASP A 578 33.42 28.59 17.55
N THR A 579 34.16 28.99 16.52
CA THR A 579 35.60 29.30 16.62
C THR A 579 35.89 30.57 17.40
N ASP A 580 34.94 31.50 17.46
CA ASP A 580 35.08 32.74 18.23
C ASP A 580 34.57 32.64 19.68
N GLY A 581 33.91 31.54 20.04
CA GLY A 581 33.43 31.22 21.38
C GLY A 581 32.28 32.12 21.81
N SER A 582 31.51 32.64 20.86
CA SER A 582 30.38 33.54 21.10
C SER A 582 29.17 32.83 21.72
N GLY A 583 29.13 31.49 21.67
CA GLY A 583 27.98 30.67 22.06
C GLY A 583 26.92 30.56 20.96
N TYR A 584 27.23 31.03 19.75
CA TYR A 584 26.38 30.99 18.57
C TYR A 584 27.22 30.63 17.35
N ILE A 585 26.64 29.90 16.39
CA ILE A 585 27.31 29.62 15.12
C ILE A 585 26.90 30.68 14.10
N SER A 586 27.87 31.46 13.64
CA SER A 586 27.67 32.41 12.54
C SER A 586 27.71 31.74 11.16
N LEU A 587 27.19 32.43 10.14
CA LEU A 587 27.25 31.94 8.75
C LEU A 587 28.69 31.66 8.29
N GLN A 588 29.64 32.51 8.70
CA GLN A 588 31.04 32.39 8.29
C GLN A 588 31.73 31.19 8.94
N GLU A 589 31.37 30.89 10.18
CA GLU A 589 31.88 29.74 10.92
C GLU A 589 31.30 28.43 10.39
N LEU A 590 29.98 28.39 10.19
CA LEU A 590 29.31 27.26 9.55
C LEU A 590 29.89 27.01 8.15
N GLN A 591 30.13 28.07 7.38
CA GLN A 591 30.71 27.99 6.05
C GLN A 591 32.14 27.45 6.07
N THR A 592 32.98 27.99 6.96
CA THR A 592 34.38 27.58 7.10
C THR A 592 34.48 26.13 7.51
N TYR A 593 33.64 25.72 8.46
CA TYR A 593 33.58 24.35 8.94
C TYR A 593 33.11 23.39 7.85
N ILE A 594 31.98 23.68 7.19
CA ILE A 594 31.45 22.83 6.11
C ILE A 594 32.42 22.72 4.94
N HIS A 595 33.08 23.81 4.51
CA HIS A 595 34.09 23.74 3.44
C HIS A 595 35.37 22.99 3.82
N ALA A 596 35.71 22.93 5.12
CA ALA A 596 36.85 22.14 5.59
C ALA A 596 36.60 20.63 5.50
N ILE A 597 35.32 20.22 5.45
CA ILE A 597 34.87 18.83 5.45
C ILE A 597 34.43 18.40 4.06
N ASP A 598 33.58 19.20 3.42
CA ASP A 598 33.21 19.08 2.01
C ASP A 598 33.50 20.38 1.26
N SER A 599 34.69 20.40 0.66
CA SER A 599 35.14 21.49 -0.22
C SER A 599 34.22 21.77 -1.43
N LYS A 600 33.26 20.90 -1.74
CA LYS A 600 32.30 21.06 -2.85
C LYS A 600 31.00 21.75 -2.45
N CYS A 601 30.68 21.81 -1.16
CA CYS A 601 29.51 22.51 -0.66
C CYS A 601 29.64 24.02 -0.96
N THR A 602 28.59 24.70 -1.39
CA THR A 602 28.60 26.11 -1.81
C THR A 602 28.09 27.03 -0.71
N THR A 603 28.48 28.31 -0.74
CA THR A 603 28.01 29.34 0.22
C THR A 603 26.48 29.38 0.34
N ALA A 604 25.76 29.20 -0.78
CA ALA A 604 24.31 29.22 -0.82
C ALA A 604 23.67 28.02 -0.08
N GLN A 605 24.34 26.87 -0.06
CA GLN A 605 23.89 25.69 0.68
C GLN A 605 24.04 25.91 2.19
N VAL A 606 25.16 26.50 2.61
CA VAL A 606 25.42 26.87 4.01
C VAL A 606 24.41 27.91 4.50
N GLU A 607 24.09 28.94 3.69
CA GLU A 607 23.06 29.93 4.02
C GLU A 607 21.67 29.30 4.20
N ALA A 608 21.33 28.28 3.40
CA ALA A 608 20.06 27.58 3.51
C ALA A 608 19.97 26.76 4.81
N MET A 609 21.07 26.10 5.19
CA MET A 609 21.19 25.36 6.46
C MET A 609 21.03 26.29 7.66
N LEU A 610 21.68 27.46 7.62
CA LEU A 610 21.59 28.44 8.69
C LEU A 610 20.16 28.94 8.88
N LYS A 611 19.47 29.33 7.80
CA LYS A 611 18.08 29.79 7.87
C LYS A 611 17.08 28.77 8.39
N GLN A 612 17.39 27.49 8.30
CA GLN A 612 16.51 26.44 8.78
C GLN A 612 16.75 26.15 10.27
N ALA A 613 18.01 26.14 10.69
CA ALA A 613 18.36 25.95 12.09
C ALA A 613 17.97 27.18 12.93
N ASP A 614 18.15 28.39 12.39
CA ASP A 614 17.77 29.66 13.01
C ASP A 614 16.24 29.84 13.03
N THR A 615 15.60 29.31 14.07
CA THR A 615 14.17 29.47 14.31
C THR A 615 13.84 30.82 14.96
N SER A 616 14.83 31.47 15.56
CA SER A 616 14.72 32.78 16.20
C SER A 616 14.77 33.95 15.21
N GLY A 617 15.36 33.74 14.03
CA GLY A 617 15.52 34.71 12.96
C GLY A 617 16.63 35.74 13.19
N ASP A 618 17.62 35.43 14.03
CA ASP A 618 18.71 36.35 14.39
C ASP A 618 19.97 36.23 13.51
N ASN A 619 19.89 35.39 12.48
CA ASN A 619 20.97 35.00 11.55
C ASN A 619 22.18 34.32 12.22
N GLN A 620 21.97 33.72 13.38
CA GLN A 620 22.95 32.89 14.07
C GLN A 620 22.25 31.61 14.53
N ILE A 621 23.01 30.57 14.87
CA ILE A 621 22.44 29.31 15.37
C ILE A 621 22.86 29.16 16.82
N SER A 622 21.90 29.24 17.74
CA SER A 622 22.10 28.90 19.15
C SER A 622 22.32 27.40 19.34
N TYR A 623 22.85 26.99 20.49
CA TYR A 623 23.04 25.57 20.77
C TYR A 623 21.72 24.78 20.77
N GLU A 624 20.65 25.39 21.29
CA GLU A 624 19.30 24.79 21.32
C GLU A 624 18.73 24.61 19.90
N GLU A 625 18.96 25.57 19.01
CA GLU A 625 18.58 25.49 17.60
C GLU A 625 19.42 24.46 16.82
N PHE A 626 20.72 24.41 17.10
CA PHE A 626 21.62 23.42 16.55
C PHE A 626 21.21 22.00 16.97
N GLN A 627 20.85 21.82 18.25
CA GLN A 627 20.35 20.57 18.78
C GLN A 627 19.00 20.18 18.16
N ALA A 628 18.04 21.11 18.07
CA ALA A 628 16.74 20.85 17.46
C ALA A 628 16.85 20.50 15.97
N ALA A 629 17.72 21.19 15.23
CA ALA A 629 18.03 20.86 13.85
C ALA A 629 18.62 19.46 13.72
N PHE A 630 19.57 19.10 14.58
CA PHE A 630 20.19 17.77 14.61
C PHE A 630 19.21 16.65 15.03
N GLU A 631 18.36 16.91 16.01
CA GLU A 631 17.32 15.96 16.45
C GLU A 631 16.29 15.68 15.35
N SER A 632 15.99 16.67 14.50
CA SER A 632 15.13 16.51 13.32
C SER A 632 15.79 15.74 12.17
N MET A 633 17.13 15.70 12.14
CA MET A 633 17.96 15.03 11.12
C MET A 633 18.39 13.60 11.50
N ALA A 634 18.35 13.25 12.78
CA ALA A 634 18.69 11.91 13.24
C ALA A 634 17.66 10.88 12.72
N PRO A 635 18.09 9.72 12.21
CA PRO A 635 17.15 8.65 11.86
C PRO A 635 16.34 8.23 13.10
N ASP A 636 15.10 7.79 12.89
CA ASP A 636 14.38 6.86 13.78
C ASP A 636 15.12 5.50 13.82
N ASN A 637 16.42 5.50 14.06
CA ASN A 637 17.18 4.30 14.33
C ASN A 637 16.75 3.85 15.72
N GLU A 638 16.05 2.74 15.75
CA GLU A 638 15.72 1.94 16.93
C GLU A 638 16.90 1.85 17.93
N LEU A 639 18.16 1.94 17.47
CA LEU A 639 19.36 2.04 18.30
C LEU A 639 19.35 3.20 19.33
N ARG A 640 18.87 4.40 18.97
CA ARG A 640 18.77 5.54 19.92
C ARG A 640 17.73 5.28 21.01
N LYS A 641 16.66 4.56 20.66
CA LYS A 641 15.63 4.10 21.60
C LYS A 641 16.21 3.06 22.57
N TYR A 642 16.99 2.10 22.09
CA TYR A 642 17.67 1.12 22.95
C TYR A 642 18.75 1.73 23.85
N ILE A 643 19.49 2.75 23.40
CA ILE A 643 20.53 3.41 24.21
C ILE A 643 19.92 4.36 25.25
N LYS A 644 18.86 5.12 24.93
CA LYS A 644 18.12 5.92 25.94
C LYS A 644 17.35 5.03 26.94
N VAL A 645 16.79 3.91 26.48
CA VAL A 645 16.16 2.90 27.35
C VAL A 645 17.21 2.20 28.23
N GLY A 646 18.43 1.96 27.74
CA GLY A 646 19.53 1.43 28.54
C GLY A 646 19.97 2.35 29.70
N SER A 647 19.83 3.68 29.55
CA SER A 647 20.15 4.63 30.62
C SER A 647 19.08 4.76 31.70
N GLU A 648 17.80 4.41 31.44
CA GLU A 648 16.72 4.57 32.44
C GLU A 648 15.77 3.34 32.61
N GLY A 649 15.99 2.21 31.94
CA GLY A 649 15.13 1.01 32.12
C GLY A 649 15.56 -0.27 31.39
N ASN A 650 16.11 -1.21 32.15
CA ASN A 650 16.27 -2.67 31.89
C ASN A 650 17.25 -3.14 30.78
N LEU A 651 18.55 -2.97 31.05
CA LEU A 651 19.68 -3.71 30.41
C LEU A 651 19.46 -5.24 30.31
N LEU A 652 18.69 -5.82 31.23
CA LEU A 652 18.34 -7.24 31.25
C LEU A 652 17.50 -7.67 30.04
N GLN A 653 16.62 -6.79 29.53
CA GLN A 653 15.77 -7.11 28.38
C GLN A 653 16.56 -7.12 27.08
N VAL A 654 17.51 -6.20 26.93
CA VAL A 654 18.40 -6.16 25.76
C VAL A 654 19.31 -7.40 25.75
N PHE A 655 19.83 -7.79 26.92
CA PHE A 655 20.60 -9.03 27.05
C PHE A 655 19.78 -10.27 26.63
N GLN A 656 18.54 -10.39 27.09
CA GLN A 656 17.64 -11.50 26.74
C GLN A 656 17.18 -11.51 25.28
N GLN A 657 17.20 -10.37 24.58
CA GLN A 657 16.89 -10.31 23.15
C GLN A 657 18.06 -10.78 22.28
N ILE A 658 19.29 -10.58 22.76
CA ILE A 658 20.50 -11.00 22.04
C ILE A 658 20.77 -12.49 22.31
N ASP A 659 20.62 -12.94 23.56
CA ASP A 659 20.70 -14.34 23.98
C ASP A 659 19.50 -15.14 23.44
N THR A 660 19.60 -15.56 22.17
CA THR A 660 18.49 -16.13 21.41
C THR A 660 18.27 -17.59 21.79
N ASP A 661 19.33 -18.26 22.26
CA ASP A 661 19.27 -19.63 22.75
C ASP A 661 18.99 -19.76 24.26
N GLY A 662 18.98 -18.64 24.98
CA GLY A 662 18.65 -18.57 26.41
C GLY A 662 19.72 -19.18 27.30
N SER A 663 20.98 -19.20 26.83
CA SER A 663 22.12 -19.77 27.53
C SER A 663 22.58 -18.96 28.73
N GLY A 664 22.15 -17.70 28.83
CA GLY A 664 22.59 -16.74 29.85
C GLY A 664 23.90 -16.03 29.49
N TYR A 665 24.40 -16.23 28.26
CA TYR A 665 25.61 -15.60 27.73
C TYR A 665 25.35 -15.16 26.29
N ILE A 666 25.98 -14.07 25.85
CA ILE A 666 25.90 -13.61 24.46
C ILE A 666 27.08 -14.19 23.68
N SER A 667 26.79 -15.03 22.69
CA SER A 667 27.79 -15.56 21.76
C SER A 667 28.13 -14.57 20.64
N GLN A 668 29.28 -14.78 19.97
CA GLN A 668 29.68 -13.98 18.81
C GLN A 668 28.64 -13.99 17.70
N SER A 669 28.04 -15.15 17.43
CA SER A 669 27.03 -15.33 16.40
C SER A 669 25.74 -14.59 16.72
N GLU A 670 25.33 -14.55 17.98
CA GLU A 670 24.12 -13.87 18.42
C GLU A 670 24.28 -12.36 18.38
N LEU A 671 25.43 -11.86 18.86
CA LEU A 671 25.75 -10.44 18.76
C LEU A 671 25.86 -9.99 17.30
N GLN A 672 26.48 -10.81 16.45
CA GLN A 672 26.58 -10.52 15.02
C GLN A 672 25.20 -10.53 14.34
N ALA A 673 24.35 -11.51 14.63
CA ALA A 673 23.01 -11.58 14.06
C ALA A 673 22.13 -10.40 14.52
N TYR A 674 22.24 -10.00 15.78
CA TYR A 674 21.54 -8.86 16.33
C TYR A 674 22.00 -7.54 15.67
N ILE A 675 23.32 -7.30 15.60
CA ILE A 675 23.88 -6.08 15.01
C ILE A 675 23.61 -6.01 13.50
N GLN A 676 23.75 -7.12 12.77
CA GLN A 676 23.45 -7.18 11.33
C GLN A 676 21.95 -7.05 11.02
N GLY A 677 21.08 -7.41 11.97
CA GLY A 677 19.65 -7.13 11.88
C GLY A 677 19.30 -5.65 11.99
N ILE A 678 20.22 -4.85 12.52
CA ILE A 678 20.04 -3.41 12.76
C ILE A 678 20.80 -2.57 11.71
N ASP A 679 22.02 -2.96 11.34
CA ASP A 679 22.80 -2.34 10.27
C ASP A 679 23.60 -3.40 9.51
N SER A 680 23.25 -3.59 8.23
CA SER A 680 23.89 -4.57 7.35
C SER A 680 25.33 -4.20 6.96
N ASN A 681 25.81 -3.00 7.27
CA ASN A 681 27.16 -2.54 6.93
C ASN A 681 28.23 -2.94 7.96
N PHE A 682 27.84 -3.53 9.11
CA PHE A 682 28.78 -4.00 10.12
C PHE A 682 29.52 -5.27 9.70
N THR A 683 30.85 -5.20 9.68
CA THR A 683 31.71 -6.33 9.32
C THR A 683 31.93 -7.27 10.51
N ALA A 684 32.09 -8.58 10.24
CA ALA A 684 32.36 -9.59 11.28
C ALA A 684 33.60 -9.25 12.14
N THR A 685 34.60 -8.61 11.54
CA THR A 685 35.81 -8.09 12.18
C THR A 685 35.55 -6.98 13.21
N GLN A 686 34.55 -6.12 12.97
CA GLN A 686 34.16 -5.09 13.94
C GLN A 686 33.41 -5.69 15.12
N VAL A 687 32.54 -6.68 14.87
CA VAL A 687 31.84 -7.42 15.92
C VAL A 687 32.82 -8.21 16.79
N GLU A 688 33.84 -8.83 16.18
CA GLU A 688 34.91 -9.51 16.91
C GLU A 688 35.72 -8.55 17.80
N ALA A 689 35.98 -7.33 17.33
CA ALA A 689 36.66 -6.30 18.11
C ALA A 689 35.82 -5.84 19.32
N MET A 690 34.50 -5.70 19.13
CA MET A 690 33.57 -5.35 20.21
C MET A 690 33.48 -6.46 21.27
N LEU A 691 33.46 -7.74 20.85
CA LEU A 691 33.47 -8.88 21.76
C LEU A 691 34.76 -8.95 22.57
N LYS A 692 35.92 -8.78 21.93
CA LYS A 692 37.21 -8.77 22.64
C LYS A 692 37.34 -7.62 23.65
N GLN A 693 36.62 -6.53 23.42
CA GLN A 693 36.58 -5.41 24.35
C GLN A 693 35.62 -5.66 25.52
N ALA A 694 34.62 -6.53 25.31
CA ALA A 694 33.60 -6.86 26.28
C ALA A 694 33.92 -8.04 27.18
N ASP A 695 34.49 -9.09 26.59
CA ASP A 695 34.88 -10.33 27.24
C ASP A 695 36.13 -10.10 28.11
N THR A 696 35.89 -9.85 29.40
CA THR A 696 36.94 -9.59 30.38
C THR A 696 37.46 -10.89 30.99
N SER A 697 36.65 -11.95 30.95
CA SER A 697 36.94 -13.29 31.45
C SER A 697 37.75 -14.16 30.47
N GLY A 698 37.74 -13.81 29.18
CA GLY A 698 38.47 -14.48 28.10
C GLY A 698 37.82 -15.79 27.64
N ASP A 699 36.52 -15.99 27.87
CA ASP A 699 35.80 -17.22 27.54
C ASP A 699 35.13 -17.18 26.14
N ASN A 700 35.35 -16.11 25.38
CA ASN A 700 34.77 -15.80 24.07
C ASN A 700 33.24 -15.71 24.08
N GLN A 701 32.63 -15.47 25.23
CA GLN A 701 31.22 -15.15 25.40
C GLN A 701 31.10 -13.90 26.27
N VAL A 702 29.93 -13.28 26.32
CA VAL A 702 29.70 -12.09 27.16
C VAL A 702 28.61 -12.41 28.17
N SER A 703 28.99 -12.50 29.44
CA SER A 703 28.06 -12.62 30.56
C SER A 703 27.25 -11.34 30.76
N TYR A 704 26.14 -11.42 31.51
CA TYR A 704 25.34 -10.24 31.82
C TYR A 704 26.14 -9.20 32.61
N GLU A 705 27.03 -9.63 33.49
CA GLU A 705 27.91 -8.76 34.27
C GLU A 705 28.95 -8.04 33.39
N GLU A 706 29.55 -8.73 32.42
CA GLU A 706 30.46 -8.12 31.44
C GLU A 706 29.72 -7.16 30.52
N PHE A 707 28.53 -7.56 30.05
CA PHE A 707 27.64 -6.70 29.28
C PHE A 707 27.31 -5.40 30.03
N GLN A 708 27.05 -5.48 31.33
CA GLN A 708 26.82 -4.30 32.18
C GLN A 708 28.05 -3.41 32.31
N VAL A 709 29.24 -3.98 32.51
CA VAL A 709 30.49 -3.23 32.65
C VAL A 709 30.85 -2.50 31.36
N VAL A 710 30.62 -3.13 30.20
CA VAL A 710 30.85 -2.54 28.88
C VAL A 710 29.90 -1.39 28.61
N PHE A 711 28.61 -1.59 28.88
CA PHE A 711 27.61 -0.53 28.75
C PHE A 711 27.85 0.61 29.76
N GLN A 712 28.28 0.31 30.98
CA GLN A 712 28.67 1.33 31.96
C GLN A 712 29.97 2.04 31.56
N ALA A 713 30.94 1.38 30.94
CA ALA A 713 32.17 2.00 30.44
C ALA A 713 31.91 2.92 29.23
N ILE A 714 30.95 2.56 28.38
CA ILE A 714 30.43 3.41 27.29
C ILE A 714 29.65 4.60 27.87
N ALA A 715 28.89 4.40 28.96
CA ALA A 715 28.16 5.47 29.65
C ALA A 715 29.05 6.39 30.51
N SER A 716 30.18 5.88 31.04
CA SER A 716 31.08 6.59 31.97
C SER A 716 32.35 7.17 31.31
N ARG A 717 32.61 6.88 30.03
CA ARG A 717 33.54 7.68 29.21
C ARG A 717 33.04 9.10 28.92
N LYS A 718 31.93 9.51 29.55
CA LYS A 718 31.31 10.84 29.58
C LYS A 718 31.66 11.64 30.86
N SER A 719 32.92 11.62 31.31
CA SER A 719 33.38 12.61 32.30
C SER A 719 34.50 13.49 31.81
#